data_AF-A0A1Q8E5R7-F1
#
_entry.id   AF-A0A1Q8E5R7-F1
#
_cell.length_a   1.000
_cell.length_b   1.000
_cell.length_c   1.000
_cell.angle_alpha   90.00
_cell.angle_beta   90.00
_cell.angle_gamma   90.00
#
_symmetry.space_group_name_H-M   'P 1'
#
loop_
_entity.id
_entity.type
_entity.pdbx_description
1 polymer ?
#
loop_
_entity_poly.entity_id
_entity_poly.type
_entity_poly.pdbx_seq_one_letter_code
_entity_poly.pdbx_strand_id
1 'polypeptide(L)'
;IDAATTNEAVETAKTAGTESISSVNPPATAKDTAKTAIDTAAAAKKQEIDNRKDLTDEEKAAAKSDVDTKASEAKSAIDAATTNEAVETAKTAGTESISSVNPPATAKETAKTAIDTAAEAKKQAIDNRKDLTDEEKATAKSDVDTKANEAKSAIDSATTDAGVETAKTAGVDSISAINPPATAKETAKSAIDTAAAAKKQEIDNRKDLTDEEKAAAKSDVDTKANDAKSAIDSATTDAGVETAKTAGVDSISAINPPATAKDTAKSAIDTAAAAKKQEIDNRQDLTDEEKATAKSDVDTKASEAKSAIDAATTNEAVETAKTAGVDSISAINPPATAKDTAKSAIDTAAAAKKQEIDNRQDLTDEEKAAAKADVDTKASEAKSAIDAATTNEAVETAKTAGTESISSVNPPATAKETAKTAIDTAAEAKKQAIDNRKDLTDEEKATAKADVDTKASEAKSAIDSATTDAGVETAKTAGVDSISAINPPATAKDTAKTAIGTAAAVKKQEIDNRQDLTDEEKAAAKSDVDTKANEAKASIDSATTNAGVETAKTAGTESISSVNPPATAKDTAKTAIDTAAEAKKQEIDNRQDLTDEEKAATKADVDTKANDAKSAIDSATTNAGVETAKTAGTESISLVNPPATAKDTAKSAIDTAAAAKKQEIDNRKDLTDEEKATAKSDVDTKASEAKSAIDAATTNEAVETAKTAGTESISSVNPPATAKDTAKTA
;
A
#
# COMPACT_ATOMS: atom_id res chain seq x y z
N ILE A 1 -8.33 -97.23 -193.65
CA ILE A 1 -8.70 -96.53 -194.90
C ILE A 1 -8.50 -97.44 -196.12
N ASP A 2 -7.45 -98.26 -196.19
CA ASP A 2 -7.04 -98.98 -197.41
C ASP A 2 -7.87 -100.23 -197.85
N ALA A 3 -8.96 -100.59 -197.17
CA ALA A 3 -9.81 -101.74 -197.52
C ALA A 3 -11.22 -101.36 -198.04
N ALA A 4 -11.46 -100.08 -198.34
CA ALA A 4 -12.76 -99.54 -198.74
C ALA A 4 -13.01 -99.67 -200.26
N THR A 5 -14.14 -100.27 -200.67
CA THR A 5 -14.57 -100.40 -202.09
C THR A 5 -15.69 -99.44 -202.50
N THR A 6 -16.16 -98.56 -201.59
CA THR A 6 -17.16 -97.50 -201.85
C THR A 6 -16.77 -96.19 -201.14
N ASN A 7 -17.23 -95.04 -201.66
CA ASN A 7 -16.97 -93.72 -201.04
C ASN A 7 -17.55 -93.59 -199.62
N GLU A 8 -18.62 -94.32 -199.31
CA GLU A 8 -19.24 -94.37 -197.97
C GLU A 8 -18.34 -95.07 -196.93
N ALA A 9 -17.55 -96.07 -197.36
CA ALA A 9 -16.62 -96.79 -196.49
C ALA A 9 -15.37 -95.96 -196.12
N VAL A 10 -14.96 -94.99 -196.95
CA VAL A 10 -13.85 -94.06 -196.62
C VAL A 10 -14.28 -93.03 -195.57
N GLU A 11 -15.49 -92.47 -195.68
CA GLU A 11 -16.01 -91.52 -194.68
C GLU A 11 -16.30 -92.19 -193.33
N THR A 12 -16.72 -93.46 -193.33
CA THR A 12 -16.87 -94.23 -192.08
C THR A 12 -15.52 -94.47 -191.39
N ALA A 13 -14.47 -94.81 -192.14
CA ALA A 13 -13.12 -95.02 -191.59
C ALA A 13 -12.45 -93.71 -191.12
N LYS A 14 -12.77 -92.59 -191.76
CA LYS A 14 -12.31 -91.25 -191.35
C LYS A 14 -12.97 -90.81 -190.05
N THR A 15 -14.28 -91.03 -189.90
CA THR A 15 -15.04 -90.70 -188.69
C THR A 15 -14.55 -91.50 -187.47
N ALA A 16 -14.29 -92.81 -187.62
CA ALA A 16 -13.77 -93.65 -186.53
C ALA A 16 -12.33 -93.29 -186.09
N GLY A 17 -11.49 -92.80 -187.01
CA GLY A 17 -10.12 -92.35 -186.69
C GLY A 17 -10.09 -91.05 -185.88
N THR A 18 -11.01 -90.12 -186.17
CA THR A 18 -11.12 -88.85 -185.42
C THR A 18 -11.66 -89.01 -184.00
N GLU A 19 -12.52 -90.01 -183.74
CA GLU A 19 -13.03 -90.26 -182.38
C GLU A 19 -11.99 -90.93 -181.46
N SER A 20 -11.05 -91.72 -181.98
CA SER A 20 -10.03 -92.35 -181.12
C SER A 20 -8.97 -91.37 -180.59
N ILE A 21 -8.58 -90.35 -181.36
CA ILE A 21 -7.53 -89.39 -180.96
C ILE A 21 -8.05 -88.37 -179.93
N SER A 22 -9.34 -88.06 -179.93
CA SER A 22 -9.95 -87.10 -179.00
C SER A 22 -10.17 -87.65 -177.58
N SER A 23 -9.84 -88.92 -177.33
CA SER A 23 -10.09 -89.58 -176.04
C SER A 23 -8.89 -89.63 -175.06
N VAL A 24 -7.75 -89.02 -175.39
CA VAL A 24 -6.55 -89.04 -174.52
C VAL A 24 -6.21 -87.65 -173.99
N ASN A 25 -6.66 -87.33 -172.77
CA ASN A 25 -6.22 -86.18 -171.99
C ASN A 25 -6.07 -86.56 -170.50
N PRO A 26 -4.86 -86.58 -169.91
CA PRO A 26 -4.67 -86.82 -168.48
C PRO A 26 -4.95 -85.53 -167.65
N PRO A 27 -5.57 -85.62 -166.46
CA PRO A 27 -5.85 -84.46 -165.61
C PRO A 27 -4.63 -84.00 -164.80
N ALA A 28 -4.45 -82.67 -164.67
CA ALA A 28 -3.41 -82.02 -163.86
C ALA A 28 -3.98 -81.48 -162.53
N THR A 29 -3.56 -82.02 -161.36
CA THR A 29 -4.21 -81.80 -160.04
C THR A 29 -3.35 -81.07 -158.97
N ALA A 30 -2.12 -80.68 -159.29
CA ALA A 30 -1.15 -80.17 -158.30
C ALA A 30 -1.49 -78.77 -157.73
N LYS A 31 -1.99 -77.83 -158.57
CA LYS A 31 -2.29 -76.45 -158.15
C LYS A 31 -3.49 -76.35 -157.21
N ASP A 32 -4.54 -77.13 -157.46
CA ASP A 32 -5.76 -77.11 -156.64
C ASP A 32 -5.46 -77.62 -155.23
N THR A 33 -4.69 -78.72 -155.14
CA THR A 33 -4.19 -79.25 -153.86
C THR A 33 -3.39 -78.19 -153.09
N ALA A 34 -2.56 -77.41 -153.79
CA ALA A 34 -1.75 -76.37 -153.17
C ALA A 34 -2.58 -75.17 -152.65
N LYS A 35 -3.60 -74.72 -153.40
CA LYS A 35 -4.50 -73.65 -152.94
C LYS A 35 -5.35 -74.07 -151.74
N THR A 36 -5.85 -75.31 -151.73
CA THR A 36 -6.57 -75.85 -150.58
C THR A 36 -5.71 -75.86 -149.31
N ALA A 37 -4.40 -76.13 -149.44
CA ALA A 37 -3.48 -76.04 -148.32
C ALA A 37 -3.33 -74.60 -147.78
N ILE A 38 -3.30 -73.59 -148.66
CA ILE A 38 -3.30 -72.16 -148.27
C ILE A 38 -4.60 -71.77 -147.56
N ASP A 39 -5.75 -72.19 -148.07
CA ASP A 39 -7.05 -71.96 -147.42
C ASP A 39 -7.11 -72.59 -146.02
N THR A 40 -6.61 -73.82 -145.90
CA THR A 40 -6.55 -74.51 -144.62
C THR A 40 -5.63 -73.78 -143.64
N ALA A 41 -4.45 -73.33 -144.09
CA ALA A 41 -3.51 -72.57 -143.27
C ALA A 41 -4.08 -71.21 -142.84
N ALA A 42 -4.77 -70.49 -143.74
CA ALA A 42 -5.40 -69.21 -143.44
C ALA A 42 -6.55 -69.37 -142.44
N ALA A 43 -7.41 -70.39 -142.61
CA ALA A 43 -8.48 -70.69 -141.68
C ALA A 43 -7.94 -71.07 -140.30
N ALA A 44 -6.92 -71.93 -140.23
CA ALA A 44 -6.26 -72.30 -138.98
C ALA A 44 -5.65 -71.07 -138.28
N LYS A 45 -4.98 -70.18 -139.04
CA LYS A 45 -4.36 -68.99 -138.46
C LYS A 45 -5.37 -67.97 -137.94
N LYS A 46 -6.47 -67.76 -138.67
CA LYS A 46 -7.58 -66.92 -138.18
C LYS A 46 -8.21 -67.47 -136.92
N GLN A 47 -8.34 -68.79 -136.82
CA GLN A 47 -8.84 -69.45 -135.61
C GLN A 47 -7.85 -69.31 -134.44
N GLU A 48 -6.54 -69.38 -134.71
CA GLU A 48 -5.50 -69.07 -133.72
C GLU A 48 -5.65 -67.62 -133.20
N ILE A 49 -5.83 -66.64 -134.10
CA ILE A 49 -6.08 -65.23 -133.76
C ILE A 49 -7.39 -65.06 -132.96
N ASP A 50 -8.45 -65.78 -133.31
CA ASP A 50 -9.72 -65.74 -132.56
C ASP A 50 -9.57 -66.22 -131.12
N ASN A 51 -8.76 -67.26 -130.92
CA ASN A 51 -8.51 -67.86 -129.61
C ASN A 51 -7.60 -67.01 -128.70
N ARG A 52 -6.93 -66.00 -129.25
CA ARG A 52 -6.12 -65.05 -128.47
C ARG A 52 -7.02 -64.13 -127.65
N LYS A 53 -7.00 -64.27 -126.32
CA LYS A 53 -7.84 -63.48 -125.38
C LYS A 53 -7.21 -62.15 -124.96
N ASP A 54 -5.91 -62.03 -125.22
CA ASP A 54 -5.10 -60.84 -125.02
C ASP A 54 -5.40 -59.75 -126.05
N LEU A 55 -5.88 -60.12 -127.25
CA LEU A 55 -6.28 -59.19 -128.30
C LEU A 55 -7.70 -58.68 -128.11
N THR A 56 -7.92 -57.43 -128.48
CA THR A 56 -9.27 -56.87 -128.69
C THR A 56 -9.87 -57.33 -130.02
N ASP A 57 -11.17 -57.15 -130.19
CA ASP A 57 -11.90 -57.48 -131.41
C ASP A 57 -11.34 -56.68 -132.60
N GLU A 58 -10.91 -55.43 -132.37
CA GLU A 58 -10.23 -54.58 -133.35
C GLU A 58 -8.84 -55.13 -133.74
N GLU A 59 -8.00 -55.51 -132.77
CA GLU A 59 -6.68 -56.10 -133.04
C GLU A 59 -6.81 -57.46 -133.76
N LYS A 60 -7.83 -58.28 -133.42
CA LYS A 60 -8.17 -59.52 -134.13
C LYS A 60 -8.62 -59.27 -135.55
N ALA A 61 -9.49 -58.29 -135.79
CA ALA A 61 -9.99 -57.96 -137.11
C ALA A 61 -8.85 -57.52 -138.05
N ALA A 62 -7.95 -56.65 -137.56
CA ALA A 62 -6.76 -56.23 -138.29
C ALA A 62 -5.85 -57.41 -138.65
N ALA A 63 -5.60 -58.31 -137.69
CA ALA A 63 -4.75 -59.48 -137.91
C ALA A 63 -5.35 -60.51 -138.88
N LYS A 64 -6.66 -60.75 -138.81
CA LYS A 64 -7.35 -61.64 -139.77
C LYS A 64 -7.34 -61.06 -141.19
N SER A 65 -7.42 -59.73 -141.31
CA SER A 65 -7.29 -59.03 -142.60
C SER A 65 -5.89 -59.22 -143.19
N ASP A 66 -4.84 -59.19 -142.36
CA ASP A 66 -3.48 -59.50 -142.80
C ASP A 66 -3.35 -60.97 -143.25
N VAL A 67 -3.94 -61.92 -142.51
CA VAL A 67 -4.01 -63.34 -142.94
C VAL A 67 -4.71 -63.49 -144.30
N ASP A 68 -5.83 -62.80 -144.52
CA ASP A 68 -6.54 -62.81 -145.82
C ASP A 68 -5.68 -62.29 -146.96
N THR A 69 -4.93 -61.22 -146.69
CA THR A 69 -4.00 -60.62 -147.63
C THR A 69 -2.90 -61.62 -148.00
N LYS A 70 -2.25 -62.24 -147.00
CA LYS A 70 -1.20 -63.25 -147.20
C LYS A 70 -1.71 -64.50 -147.92
N ALA A 71 -2.92 -64.95 -147.63
CA ALA A 71 -3.53 -66.09 -148.30
C ALA A 71 -3.84 -65.80 -149.78
N SER A 72 -4.27 -64.58 -150.09
CA SER A 72 -4.51 -64.14 -151.46
C SER A 72 -3.20 -64.07 -152.24
N GLU A 73 -2.15 -63.46 -151.66
CA GLU A 73 -0.80 -63.40 -152.24
C GLU A 73 -0.23 -64.79 -152.55
N ALA A 74 -0.36 -65.73 -151.60
CA ALA A 74 0.10 -67.10 -151.76
C ALA A 74 -0.62 -67.86 -152.88
N LYS A 75 -1.95 -67.71 -153.00
CA LYS A 75 -2.73 -68.31 -154.09
C LYS A 75 -2.31 -67.75 -155.45
N SER A 76 -2.09 -66.44 -155.54
CA SER A 76 -1.58 -65.82 -156.78
C SER A 76 -0.20 -66.36 -157.17
N ALA A 77 0.70 -66.62 -156.21
CA ALA A 77 1.99 -67.23 -156.47
C ALA A 77 1.87 -68.69 -156.95
N ILE A 78 0.95 -69.48 -156.40
CA ILE A 78 0.64 -70.84 -156.85
C ILE A 78 0.07 -70.84 -158.28
N ASP A 79 -0.79 -69.88 -158.61
CA ASP A 79 -1.33 -69.71 -159.96
C ASP A 79 -0.24 -69.44 -160.99
N ALA A 80 0.75 -68.61 -160.64
CA ALA A 80 1.85 -68.24 -161.51
C ALA A 80 2.88 -69.36 -161.75
N ALA A 81 2.92 -70.40 -160.90
CA ALA A 81 3.88 -71.49 -161.01
C ALA A 81 3.63 -72.38 -162.26
N THR A 82 4.68 -72.71 -163.01
CA THR A 82 4.59 -73.48 -164.28
C THR A 82 5.07 -74.92 -164.16
N THR A 83 5.63 -75.33 -163.01
CA THR A 83 6.06 -76.71 -162.70
C THR A 83 5.52 -77.14 -161.32
N ASN A 84 5.38 -78.45 -161.09
CA ASN A 84 4.91 -78.98 -159.81
C ASN A 84 5.84 -78.60 -158.63
N GLU A 85 7.16 -78.49 -158.87
CA GLU A 85 8.14 -78.10 -157.87
C GLU A 85 8.03 -76.61 -157.49
N ALA A 86 7.73 -75.74 -158.48
CA ALA A 86 7.43 -74.33 -158.23
C ALA A 86 6.09 -74.14 -157.49
N VAL A 87 5.09 -74.98 -157.77
CA VAL A 87 3.82 -75.01 -157.03
C VAL A 87 4.05 -75.37 -155.57
N GLU A 88 4.89 -76.36 -155.27
CA GLU A 88 5.20 -76.72 -153.88
C GLU A 88 6.06 -75.69 -153.16
N THR A 89 6.98 -75.02 -153.86
CA THR A 89 7.75 -73.90 -153.29
C THR A 89 6.83 -72.73 -152.93
N ALA A 90 5.91 -72.36 -153.84
CA ALA A 90 4.95 -71.29 -153.62
C ALA A 90 3.95 -71.62 -152.50
N LYS A 91 3.51 -72.89 -152.40
CA LYS A 91 2.71 -73.38 -151.28
C LYS A 91 3.45 -73.22 -149.96
N THR A 92 4.69 -73.70 -149.88
CA THR A 92 5.51 -73.66 -148.66
C THR A 92 5.70 -72.22 -148.18
N ALA A 93 6.15 -71.32 -149.06
CA ALA A 93 6.33 -69.91 -148.74
C ALA A 93 5.02 -69.21 -148.34
N GLY A 94 3.91 -69.55 -149.00
CA GLY A 94 2.59 -69.03 -148.68
C GLY A 94 2.08 -69.48 -147.30
N THR A 95 2.26 -70.76 -146.97
CA THR A 95 1.92 -71.28 -145.63
C THR A 95 2.78 -70.67 -144.54
N GLU A 96 4.08 -70.45 -144.78
CA GLU A 96 4.98 -69.77 -143.84
C GLU A 96 4.56 -68.31 -143.60
N SER A 97 4.27 -67.57 -144.68
CA SER A 97 3.83 -66.17 -144.60
C SER A 97 2.55 -66.01 -143.77
N ILE A 98 1.53 -66.86 -144.01
CA ILE A 98 0.32 -66.90 -143.17
C ILE A 98 0.67 -67.25 -141.72
N SER A 99 1.50 -68.27 -141.49
CA SER A 99 1.85 -68.71 -140.14
C SER A 99 2.55 -67.62 -139.31
N SER A 100 3.26 -66.71 -139.98
CA SER A 100 4.00 -65.60 -139.37
C SER A 100 3.13 -64.43 -138.89
N VAL A 101 1.86 -64.38 -139.28
CA VAL A 101 0.95 -63.31 -138.84
C VAL A 101 0.72 -63.41 -137.34
N ASN A 102 1.33 -62.53 -136.56
CA ASN A 102 1.21 -62.51 -135.11
C ASN A 102 1.02 -61.06 -134.62
N PRO A 103 -0.23 -60.62 -134.38
CA PRO A 103 -0.48 -59.25 -133.97
C PRO A 103 0.02 -58.97 -132.54
N PRO A 104 0.55 -57.78 -132.25
CA PRO A 104 0.85 -57.38 -130.87
C PRO A 104 -0.47 -57.11 -130.11
N ALA A 105 -0.51 -57.44 -128.82
CA ALA A 105 -1.65 -57.16 -127.94
C ALA A 105 -1.36 -55.90 -127.10
N THR A 106 -1.70 -54.74 -127.63
CA THR A 106 -1.22 -53.45 -127.13
C THR A 106 -2.21 -52.71 -126.25
N ALA A 107 -3.52 -52.82 -126.55
CA ALA A 107 -4.55 -52.07 -125.84
C ALA A 107 -4.64 -52.47 -124.36
N LYS A 108 -4.74 -53.78 -124.07
CA LYS A 108 -4.83 -54.30 -122.69
C LYS A 108 -3.54 -54.10 -121.89
N GLU A 109 -2.37 -54.26 -122.52
CA GLU A 109 -1.07 -54.08 -121.86
C GLU A 109 -0.85 -52.61 -121.44
N THR A 110 -1.17 -51.67 -122.33
CA THR A 110 -1.08 -50.23 -122.05
C THR A 110 -2.03 -49.83 -120.91
N ALA A 111 -3.26 -50.34 -120.92
CA ALA A 111 -4.24 -50.07 -119.87
C ALA A 111 -3.82 -50.62 -118.50
N LYS A 112 -3.28 -51.85 -118.44
CA LYS A 112 -2.76 -52.44 -117.20
C LYS A 112 -1.57 -51.65 -116.64
N THR A 113 -0.67 -51.19 -117.50
CA THR A 113 0.46 -50.34 -117.12
C THR A 113 -0.01 -49.01 -116.51
N ALA A 114 -1.08 -48.42 -117.05
CA ALA A 114 -1.69 -47.22 -116.48
C ALA A 114 -2.29 -47.47 -115.09
N ILE A 115 -2.91 -48.63 -114.86
CA ILE A 115 -3.39 -49.05 -113.53
C ILE A 115 -2.23 -49.23 -112.55
N ASP A 116 -1.14 -49.89 -112.96
CA ASP A 116 0.06 -50.05 -112.12
C ASP A 116 0.68 -48.72 -111.72
N THR A 117 0.77 -47.78 -112.69
CA THR A 117 1.28 -46.43 -112.44
C THR A 117 0.39 -45.66 -111.46
N ALA A 118 -0.93 -45.74 -111.62
CA ALA A 118 -1.89 -45.10 -110.71
C ALA A 118 -1.83 -45.70 -109.30
N ALA A 119 -1.73 -47.03 -109.20
CA ALA A 119 -1.60 -47.74 -107.92
C ALA A 119 -0.32 -47.33 -107.19
N GLU A 120 0.82 -47.32 -107.87
CA GLU A 120 2.10 -46.93 -107.30
C GLU A 120 2.11 -45.47 -106.83
N ALA A 121 1.64 -44.55 -107.68
CA ALA A 121 1.50 -43.14 -107.32
C ALA A 121 0.61 -42.96 -106.09
N LYS A 122 -0.48 -43.73 -105.98
CA LYS A 122 -1.39 -43.66 -104.84
C LYS A 122 -0.76 -44.21 -103.55
N LYS A 123 -0.02 -45.31 -103.62
CA LYS A 123 0.72 -45.85 -102.48
C LYS A 123 1.78 -44.87 -101.97
N GLN A 124 2.49 -44.19 -102.86
CA GLN A 124 3.44 -43.14 -102.48
C GLN A 124 2.73 -41.94 -101.84
N ALA A 125 1.56 -41.54 -102.34
CA ALA A 125 0.76 -40.51 -101.71
C ALA A 125 0.32 -40.90 -100.28
N ILE A 126 -0.05 -42.17 -100.05
CA ILE A 126 -0.35 -42.72 -98.72
C ILE A 126 0.89 -42.74 -97.83
N ASP A 127 2.07 -43.10 -98.34
CA ASP A 127 3.32 -43.10 -97.57
C ASP A 127 3.72 -41.73 -97.06
N ASN A 128 3.51 -40.70 -97.88
CA ASN A 128 3.84 -39.32 -97.56
C ASN A 128 2.90 -38.69 -96.52
N ARG A 129 1.78 -39.34 -96.19
CA ARG A 129 0.88 -38.88 -95.12
C ARG A 129 1.50 -39.15 -93.75
N LYS A 130 1.80 -38.09 -92.99
CA LYS A 130 2.42 -38.16 -91.65
C LYS A 130 1.41 -38.26 -90.51
N ASP A 131 0.16 -37.94 -90.81
CA ASP A 131 -1.00 -38.08 -89.95
C ASP A 131 -1.41 -39.54 -89.74
N LEU A 132 -1.11 -40.42 -90.70
CA LEU A 132 -1.38 -41.86 -90.62
C LEU A 132 -0.30 -42.61 -89.85
N THR A 133 -0.72 -43.66 -89.15
CA THR A 133 0.18 -44.69 -88.63
C THR A 133 0.57 -45.72 -89.70
N ASP A 134 1.60 -46.51 -89.43
CA ASP A 134 2.08 -47.57 -90.31
C ASP A 134 0.96 -48.61 -90.56
N GLU A 135 0.13 -48.89 -89.56
CA GLU A 135 -1.04 -49.78 -89.67
C GLU A 135 -2.16 -49.20 -90.56
N GLU A 136 -2.48 -47.91 -90.41
CA GLU A 136 -3.47 -47.21 -91.26
C GLU A 136 -2.96 -47.13 -92.72
N LYS A 137 -1.66 -46.90 -92.92
CA LYS A 137 -1.01 -46.93 -94.25
C LYS A 137 -1.06 -48.32 -94.88
N ALA A 138 -0.74 -49.37 -94.11
CA ALA A 138 -0.76 -50.74 -94.62
C ALA A 138 -2.16 -51.15 -95.10
N THR A 139 -3.19 -50.82 -94.31
CA THR A 139 -4.59 -51.04 -94.69
C THR A 139 -4.95 -50.31 -95.97
N ALA A 140 -4.62 -49.02 -96.08
CA ALA A 140 -4.92 -48.22 -97.26
C ALA A 140 -4.18 -48.71 -98.53
N LYS A 141 -2.93 -49.17 -98.39
CA LYS A 141 -2.17 -49.76 -99.50
C LYS A 141 -2.77 -51.08 -99.96
N SER A 142 -3.28 -51.89 -99.03
CA SER A 142 -4.01 -53.12 -99.36
C SER A 142 -5.29 -52.84 -100.14
N ASP A 143 -6.01 -51.76 -99.81
CA ASP A 143 -7.17 -51.31 -100.59
C ASP A 143 -6.77 -50.86 -102.00
N VAL A 144 -5.63 -50.17 -102.15
CA VAL A 144 -5.07 -49.81 -103.47
C VAL A 144 -4.77 -51.06 -104.30
N ASP A 145 -4.13 -52.07 -103.70
CA ASP A 145 -3.84 -53.34 -104.38
C ASP A 145 -5.12 -54.06 -104.81
N THR A 146 -6.13 -54.06 -103.95
CA THR A 146 -7.43 -54.64 -104.26
C THR A 146 -8.08 -53.95 -105.45
N LYS A 147 -8.14 -52.61 -105.45
CA LYS A 147 -8.72 -51.83 -106.56
C LYS A 147 -7.92 -51.94 -107.86
N ALA A 148 -6.60 -52.03 -107.78
CA ALA A 148 -5.76 -52.26 -108.95
C ALA A 148 -6.02 -53.64 -109.58
N ASN A 149 -6.18 -54.68 -108.76
CA ASN A 149 -6.49 -56.03 -109.26
C ASN A 149 -7.91 -56.13 -109.84
N GLU A 150 -8.90 -55.48 -109.23
CA GLU A 150 -10.26 -55.36 -109.78
C GLU A 150 -10.24 -54.68 -111.16
N ALA A 151 -9.50 -53.57 -111.29
CA ALA A 151 -9.37 -52.84 -112.55
C ALA A 151 -8.67 -53.67 -113.64
N LYS A 152 -7.58 -54.38 -113.31
CA LYS A 152 -6.89 -55.28 -114.25
C LYS A 152 -7.80 -56.42 -114.72
N SER A 153 -8.61 -56.97 -113.82
CA SER A 153 -9.58 -58.03 -114.15
C SER A 153 -10.68 -57.51 -115.10
N ALA A 154 -11.13 -56.26 -114.91
CA ALA A 154 -12.07 -55.61 -115.82
C ALA A 154 -11.46 -55.35 -117.21
N ILE A 155 -10.19 -54.93 -117.28
CA ILE A 155 -9.44 -54.78 -118.54
C ILE A 155 -9.28 -56.13 -119.27
N ASP A 156 -8.95 -57.20 -118.54
CA ASP A 156 -8.85 -58.55 -119.11
C ASP A 156 -10.16 -59.03 -119.73
N SER A 157 -11.27 -58.68 -119.09
CA SER A 157 -12.62 -59.06 -119.51
C SER A 157 -13.16 -58.24 -120.69
N ALA A 158 -12.59 -57.06 -120.96
CA ALA A 158 -13.03 -56.22 -122.07
C ALA A 158 -12.66 -56.85 -123.42
N THR A 159 -13.58 -56.82 -124.38
CA THR A 159 -13.36 -57.38 -125.73
C THR A 159 -13.03 -56.32 -126.78
N THR A 160 -13.38 -55.05 -126.54
CA THR A 160 -13.12 -53.93 -127.47
C THR A 160 -12.16 -52.90 -126.88
N ASP A 161 -11.49 -52.14 -127.72
CA ASP A 161 -10.61 -51.03 -127.30
C ASP A 161 -11.34 -50.01 -126.41
N ALA A 162 -12.60 -49.67 -126.75
CA ALA A 162 -13.43 -48.76 -125.96
C ALA A 162 -13.79 -49.32 -124.57
N GLY A 163 -14.02 -50.64 -124.49
CA GLY A 163 -14.25 -51.32 -123.22
C GLY A 163 -12.99 -51.32 -122.34
N VAL A 164 -11.81 -51.51 -122.94
CA VAL A 164 -10.51 -51.42 -122.27
C VAL A 164 -10.27 -50.01 -121.72
N GLU A 165 -10.52 -48.95 -122.51
CA GLU A 165 -10.34 -47.56 -122.04
C GLU A 165 -11.34 -47.17 -120.94
N THR A 166 -12.58 -47.67 -121.01
CA THR A 166 -13.59 -47.46 -119.95
C THR A 166 -13.15 -48.15 -118.65
N ALA A 167 -12.71 -49.40 -118.72
CA ALA A 167 -12.23 -50.17 -117.56
C ALA A 167 -10.98 -49.53 -116.93
N LYS A 168 -10.04 -49.04 -117.75
CA LYS A 168 -8.88 -48.25 -117.32
C LYS A 168 -9.31 -46.99 -116.56
N THR A 169 -10.18 -46.17 -117.15
CA THR A 169 -10.64 -44.91 -116.55
C THR A 169 -11.30 -45.16 -115.20
N ALA A 170 -12.27 -46.07 -115.14
CA ALA A 170 -12.95 -46.43 -113.90
C ALA A 170 -12.00 -47.00 -112.83
N GLY A 171 -10.99 -47.77 -113.25
CA GLY A 171 -9.95 -48.30 -112.36
C GLY A 171 -9.04 -47.22 -111.78
N VAL A 172 -8.55 -46.30 -112.61
CA VAL A 172 -7.75 -45.14 -112.18
C VAL A 172 -8.56 -44.28 -111.20
N ASP A 173 -9.82 -43.98 -111.49
CA ASP A 173 -10.68 -43.19 -110.61
C ASP A 173 -10.90 -43.88 -109.26
N SER A 174 -11.15 -45.20 -109.28
CA SER A 174 -11.35 -45.98 -108.05
C SER A 174 -10.10 -46.00 -107.16
N ILE A 175 -8.91 -46.11 -107.75
CA ILE A 175 -7.63 -46.01 -107.02
C ILE A 175 -7.45 -44.59 -106.46
N SER A 176 -7.72 -43.57 -107.30
CA SER A 176 -7.57 -42.16 -106.92
C SER A 176 -8.47 -41.77 -105.74
N ALA A 177 -9.68 -42.34 -105.66
CA ALA A 177 -10.66 -42.08 -104.61
C ALA A 177 -10.27 -42.61 -103.22
N ILE A 178 -9.26 -43.49 -103.11
CA ILE A 178 -8.84 -44.05 -101.81
C ILE A 178 -8.28 -42.94 -100.93
N ASN A 179 -8.90 -42.67 -99.79
CA ASN A 179 -8.40 -41.68 -98.84
C ASN A 179 -8.62 -42.19 -97.41
N PRO A 180 -7.60 -42.81 -96.78
CA PRO A 180 -7.77 -43.38 -95.45
C PRO A 180 -7.97 -42.29 -94.39
N PRO A 181 -8.84 -42.50 -93.39
CA PRO A 181 -8.95 -41.58 -92.26
C PRO A 181 -7.73 -41.70 -91.33
N ALA A 182 -7.32 -40.61 -90.68
CA ALA A 182 -6.24 -40.61 -89.69
C ALA A 182 -6.83 -40.55 -88.28
N THR A 183 -7.10 -41.71 -87.68
CA THR A 183 -7.95 -41.82 -86.48
C THR A 183 -7.15 -42.01 -85.20
N ALA A 184 -6.03 -42.74 -85.24
CA ALA A 184 -5.25 -43.08 -84.05
C ALA A 184 -4.68 -41.83 -83.35
N LYS A 185 -3.97 -40.98 -84.10
CA LYS A 185 -3.36 -39.76 -83.56
C LYS A 185 -4.41 -38.73 -83.10
N GLU A 186 -5.49 -38.55 -83.85
CA GLU A 186 -6.56 -37.60 -83.49
C GLU A 186 -7.27 -38.01 -82.20
N THR A 187 -7.56 -39.31 -82.04
CA THR A 187 -8.18 -39.85 -80.82
C THR A 187 -7.26 -39.69 -79.61
N ALA A 188 -5.96 -39.97 -79.77
CA ALA A 188 -4.98 -39.81 -78.71
C ALA A 188 -4.81 -38.35 -78.26
N LYS A 189 -4.75 -37.40 -79.20
CA LYS A 189 -4.69 -35.97 -78.88
C LYS A 189 -5.94 -35.48 -78.15
N SER A 190 -7.12 -35.95 -78.55
CA SER A 190 -8.38 -35.62 -77.87
C SER A 190 -8.40 -36.14 -76.42
N ALA A 191 -7.79 -37.30 -76.15
CA ALA A 191 -7.63 -37.81 -74.80
C ALA A 191 -6.70 -36.94 -73.95
N ILE A 192 -5.61 -36.43 -74.53
CA ILE A 192 -4.72 -35.45 -73.86
C ILE A 192 -5.46 -34.15 -73.54
N ASP A 193 -6.24 -33.62 -74.48
CA ASP A 193 -7.06 -32.42 -74.27
C ASP A 193 -8.07 -32.61 -73.14
N THR A 194 -8.71 -33.77 -73.08
CA THR A 194 -9.65 -34.13 -72.02
C THR A 194 -8.95 -34.21 -70.66
N ALA A 195 -7.79 -34.88 -70.58
CA ALA A 195 -7.01 -34.97 -69.35
C ALA A 195 -6.51 -33.61 -68.87
N ALA A 196 -6.02 -32.77 -69.78
CA ALA A 196 -5.58 -31.41 -69.48
C ALA A 196 -6.74 -30.54 -68.95
N ALA A 197 -7.91 -30.58 -69.60
CA ALA A 197 -9.10 -29.84 -69.16
C ALA A 197 -9.56 -30.29 -67.77
N ALA A 198 -9.64 -31.60 -67.53
CA ALA A 198 -10.01 -32.15 -66.22
C ALA A 198 -9.01 -31.72 -65.13
N LYS A 199 -7.71 -31.76 -65.42
CA LYS A 199 -6.68 -31.38 -64.45
C LYS A 199 -6.70 -29.89 -64.12
N LYS A 200 -6.92 -29.03 -65.11
CA LYS A 200 -7.10 -27.59 -64.87
C LYS A 200 -8.32 -27.30 -64.01
N GLN A 201 -9.41 -28.04 -64.19
CA GLN A 201 -10.61 -27.91 -63.35
C GLN A 201 -10.36 -28.39 -61.91
N GLU A 202 -9.59 -29.46 -61.71
CA GLU A 202 -9.14 -29.88 -60.38
C GLU A 202 -8.33 -28.77 -59.68
N ILE A 203 -7.38 -28.15 -60.38
CA ILE A 203 -6.59 -27.02 -59.88
C ILE A 203 -7.48 -25.81 -59.56
N ASP A 204 -8.50 -25.52 -60.36
CA ASP A 204 -9.42 -24.41 -60.11
C ASP A 204 -10.24 -24.59 -58.82
N ASN A 205 -10.64 -25.83 -58.54
CA ASN A 205 -11.44 -26.17 -57.38
C ASN A 205 -10.65 -26.15 -56.06
N ARG A 206 -9.31 -26.10 -56.12
CA ARG A 206 -8.46 -25.98 -54.94
C ARG A 206 -8.57 -24.58 -54.32
N LYS A 207 -9.08 -24.51 -53.09
CA LYS A 207 -9.30 -23.26 -52.34
C LYS A 207 -8.10 -22.82 -51.50
N ASP A 208 -7.20 -23.76 -51.26
CA ASP A 208 -5.92 -23.55 -50.57
C ASP A 208 -4.92 -22.79 -51.43
N LEU A 209 -5.02 -22.87 -52.76
CA LEU A 209 -4.17 -22.16 -53.71
C LEU A 209 -4.61 -20.72 -53.96
N THR A 210 -3.65 -19.85 -54.20
CA THR A 210 -3.90 -18.52 -54.78
C THR A 210 -4.04 -18.57 -56.30
N ASP A 211 -4.54 -17.49 -56.89
CA ASP A 211 -4.70 -17.33 -58.33
C ASP A 211 -3.35 -17.44 -59.06
N GLU A 212 -2.27 -16.92 -58.46
CA GLU A 212 -0.92 -17.06 -58.99
C GLU A 212 -0.41 -18.51 -58.98
N GLU A 213 -0.62 -19.25 -57.89
CA GLU A 213 -0.26 -20.67 -57.77
C GLU A 213 -1.06 -21.53 -58.77
N LYS A 214 -2.36 -21.23 -58.94
CA LYS A 214 -3.21 -21.87 -59.95
C LYS A 214 -2.73 -21.58 -61.37
N ALA A 215 -2.40 -20.33 -61.67
CA ALA A 215 -1.93 -19.94 -63.00
C ALA A 215 -0.63 -20.67 -63.37
N ALA A 216 0.33 -20.74 -62.45
CA ALA A 216 1.57 -21.50 -62.64
C ALA A 216 1.30 -22.98 -62.89
N ALA A 217 0.44 -23.61 -62.10
CA ALA A 217 0.09 -25.02 -62.25
C ALA A 217 -0.64 -25.32 -63.58
N LYS A 218 -1.55 -24.45 -64.01
CA LYS A 218 -2.23 -24.58 -65.32
C LYS A 218 -1.26 -24.43 -66.49
N SER A 219 -0.26 -23.57 -66.37
CA SER A 219 0.80 -23.43 -67.38
C SER A 219 1.67 -24.70 -67.48
N ASP A 220 1.93 -25.38 -66.36
CA ASP A 220 2.60 -26.68 -66.37
C ASP A 220 1.74 -27.76 -67.04
N VAL A 221 0.41 -27.77 -66.78
CA VAL A 221 -0.54 -28.65 -67.49
C VAL A 221 -0.48 -28.42 -69.00
N ASP A 222 -0.50 -27.16 -69.46
CA ASP A 222 -0.39 -26.83 -70.89
C ASP A 222 0.93 -27.31 -71.50
N THR A 223 2.03 -27.15 -70.77
CA THR A 223 3.35 -27.61 -71.21
C THR A 223 3.35 -29.13 -71.39
N LYS A 224 2.90 -29.88 -70.38
CA LYS A 224 2.81 -31.35 -70.45
C LYS A 224 1.86 -31.85 -71.53
N ALA A 225 0.75 -31.17 -71.74
CA ALA A 225 -0.19 -31.51 -72.81
C ALA A 225 0.43 -31.31 -74.21
N ASN A 226 1.17 -30.21 -74.42
CA ASN A 226 1.87 -29.96 -75.68
C ASN A 226 3.02 -30.95 -75.93
N ASP A 227 3.77 -31.30 -74.89
CA ASP A 227 4.81 -32.33 -74.96
C ASP A 227 4.20 -33.69 -75.36
N ALA A 228 3.09 -34.08 -74.75
CA ALA A 228 2.38 -35.32 -75.07
C ALA A 228 1.85 -35.35 -76.51
N LYS A 229 1.24 -34.24 -76.99
CA LYS A 229 0.78 -34.13 -78.39
C LYS A 229 1.93 -34.23 -79.38
N SER A 230 3.08 -33.64 -79.06
CA SER A 230 4.28 -33.71 -79.88
C SER A 230 4.84 -35.14 -79.96
N ALA A 231 4.79 -35.88 -78.84
CA ALA A 231 5.16 -37.29 -78.81
C ALA A 231 4.20 -38.16 -79.64
N ILE A 232 2.88 -37.91 -79.58
CA ILE A 232 1.87 -38.57 -80.43
C ILE A 232 2.12 -38.29 -81.91
N ASP A 233 2.42 -37.04 -82.27
CA ASP A 233 2.73 -36.67 -83.66
C ASP A 233 3.96 -37.41 -84.20
N SER A 234 4.95 -37.63 -83.34
CA SER A 234 6.20 -38.30 -83.67
C SER A 234 6.08 -39.83 -83.77
N ALA A 235 5.05 -40.43 -83.15
CA ALA A 235 4.83 -41.87 -83.21
C ALA A 235 4.42 -42.33 -84.62
N THR A 236 4.99 -43.45 -85.08
CA THR A 236 4.67 -44.01 -86.41
C THR A 236 3.69 -45.18 -86.35
N THR A 237 3.57 -45.87 -85.21
CA THR A 237 2.68 -47.02 -85.04
C THR A 237 1.55 -46.73 -84.04
N ASP A 238 0.44 -47.46 -84.14
CA ASP A 238 -0.68 -47.37 -83.20
C ASP A 238 -0.23 -47.61 -81.74
N ALA A 239 0.65 -48.59 -81.51
CA ALA A 239 1.20 -48.88 -80.19
C ALA A 239 2.07 -47.73 -79.63
N GLY A 240 2.84 -47.07 -80.50
CA GLY A 240 3.60 -45.87 -80.14
C GLY A 240 2.70 -44.70 -79.77
N VAL A 241 1.61 -44.50 -80.52
CA VAL A 241 0.57 -43.50 -80.23
C VAL A 241 -0.08 -43.75 -78.87
N GLU A 242 -0.49 -44.99 -78.58
CA GLU A 242 -1.09 -45.33 -77.29
C GLU A 242 -0.10 -45.16 -76.13
N THR A 243 1.16 -45.56 -76.30
CA THR A 243 2.22 -45.34 -75.28
C THR A 243 2.42 -43.86 -74.98
N ALA A 244 2.52 -43.02 -76.03
CA ALA A 244 2.67 -41.57 -75.88
C ALA A 244 1.44 -40.93 -75.20
N LYS A 245 0.23 -41.39 -75.54
CA LYS A 245 -1.01 -41.00 -74.87
C LYS A 245 -0.98 -41.33 -73.38
N THR A 246 -0.69 -42.58 -73.02
CA THR A 246 -0.66 -43.01 -71.60
C THR A 246 0.35 -42.19 -70.80
N ALA A 247 1.60 -42.08 -71.28
CA ALA A 247 2.63 -41.28 -70.62
C ALA A 247 2.26 -39.81 -70.47
N GLY A 248 1.58 -39.24 -71.48
CA GLY A 248 1.07 -37.87 -71.45
C GLY A 248 -0.04 -37.66 -70.42
N VAL A 249 -1.03 -38.56 -70.38
CA VAL A 249 -2.10 -38.54 -69.37
C VAL A 249 -1.53 -38.66 -67.96
N ASP A 250 -0.60 -39.60 -67.74
CA ASP A 250 0.03 -39.79 -66.44
C ASP A 250 0.82 -38.54 -66.01
N SER A 251 1.59 -37.94 -66.91
CA SER A 251 2.36 -36.72 -66.65
C SER A 251 1.46 -35.53 -66.27
N ILE A 252 0.32 -35.37 -66.94
CA ILE A 252 -0.68 -34.34 -66.58
C ILE A 252 -1.30 -34.65 -65.22
N SER A 253 -1.66 -35.91 -64.97
CA SER A 253 -2.32 -36.33 -63.72
C SER A 253 -1.46 -36.09 -62.48
N ALA A 254 -0.13 -36.22 -62.62
CA ALA A 254 0.84 -36.08 -61.55
C ALA A 254 1.05 -34.63 -61.08
N ILE A 255 0.54 -33.64 -61.81
CA ILE A 255 0.68 -32.22 -61.43
C ILE A 255 -0.10 -31.97 -60.13
N ASN A 256 0.60 -31.61 -59.07
CA ASN A 256 -0.02 -31.26 -57.79
C ASN A 256 0.71 -30.07 -57.15
N PRO A 257 0.24 -28.82 -57.37
CA PRO A 257 0.93 -27.64 -56.85
C PRO A 257 0.85 -27.56 -55.31
N PRO A 258 1.90 -27.13 -54.60
CA PRO A 258 1.83 -26.89 -53.16
C PRO A 258 1.08 -25.57 -52.87
N ALA A 259 0.36 -25.51 -51.74
CA ALA A 259 -0.27 -24.27 -51.24
C ALA A 259 0.68 -23.55 -50.28
N THR A 260 1.54 -22.68 -50.82
CA THR A 260 2.65 -22.09 -50.05
C THR A 260 2.29 -20.76 -49.40
N ALA A 261 1.55 -19.91 -50.10
CA ALA A 261 1.26 -18.55 -49.65
C ALA A 261 0.39 -18.55 -48.38
N LYS A 262 -0.75 -19.25 -48.42
CA LYS A 262 -1.69 -19.30 -47.28
C LYS A 262 -1.08 -20.01 -46.07
N ASP A 263 -0.37 -21.12 -46.27
CA ASP A 263 0.23 -21.89 -45.17
C ASP A 263 1.34 -21.10 -44.44
N THR A 264 2.17 -20.37 -45.21
CA THR A 264 3.18 -19.47 -44.65
C THR A 264 2.54 -18.35 -43.84
N ALA A 265 1.46 -17.73 -44.37
CA ALA A 265 0.75 -16.67 -43.69
C ALA A 265 0.08 -17.15 -42.38
N LYS A 266 -0.58 -18.31 -42.38
CA LYS A 266 -1.18 -18.89 -41.17
C LYS A 266 -0.11 -19.20 -40.10
N SER A 267 1.05 -19.72 -40.51
CA SER A 267 2.17 -19.99 -39.60
C SER A 267 2.71 -18.70 -38.95
N ALA A 268 2.71 -17.58 -39.69
CA ALA A 268 3.08 -16.28 -39.13
C ALA A 268 2.05 -15.79 -38.08
N ILE A 269 0.75 -16.01 -38.31
CA ILE A 269 -0.30 -15.72 -37.32
C ILE A 269 -0.14 -16.57 -36.06
N ASP A 270 0.15 -17.87 -36.20
CA ASP A 270 0.41 -18.75 -35.06
C ASP A 270 1.61 -18.29 -34.24
N THR A 271 2.68 -17.87 -34.91
CA THR A 271 3.88 -17.33 -34.26
C THR A 271 3.58 -16.03 -33.51
N ALA A 272 2.84 -15.10 -34.12
CA ALA A 272 2.44 -13.85 -33.50
C ALA A 272 1.52 -14.07 -32.28
N ALA A 273 0.55 -14.97 -32.40
CA ALA A 273 -0.35 -15.34 -31.29
C ALA A 273 0.43 -15.97 -30.13
N ALA A 274 1.34 -16.90 -30.39
CA ALA A 274 2.17 -17.52 -29.36
C ALA A 274 3.06 -16.50 -28.64
N ALA A 275 3.72 -15.61 -29.40
CA ALA A 275 4.54 -14.54 -28.83
C ALA A 275 3.71 -13.59 -27.95
N LYS A 276 2.52 -13.21 -28.41
CA LYS A 276 1.66 -12.30 -27.66
C LYS A 276 1.11 -12.92 -26.37
N LYS A 277 0.74 -14.21 -26.40
CA LYS A 277 0.35 -14.94 -25.18
C LYS A 277 1.48 -15.02 -24.18
N GLN A 278 2.72 -15.20 -24.64
CA GLN A 278 3.90 -15.19 -23.77
C GLN A 278 4.17 -13.81 -23.16
N GLU A 279 3.99 -12.73 -23.92
CA GLU A 279 4.05 -11.35 -23.41
C GLU A 279 3.02 -11.13 -22.29
N ILE A 280 1.77 -11.58 -22.50
CA ILE A 280 0.70 -11.53 -21.49
C ILE A 280 1.05 -12.38 -20.25
N ASP A 281 1.65 -13.55 -20.43
CA ASP A 281 2.06 -14.40 -19.31
C ASP A 281 3.13 -13.75 -18.42
N ASN A 282 4.06 -13.04 -19.03
CA ASN A 282 5.16 -12.38 -18.35
C ASN A 282 4.73 -11.14 -17.56
N ARG A 283 3.53 -10.60 -17.82
CA ARG A 283 2.97 -9.47 -17.07
C ARG A 283 2.63 -9.87 -15.63
N GLN A 284 3.34 -9.28 -14.67
CA GLN A 284 3.17 -9.54 -13.23
C GLN A 284 2.09 -8.67 -12.59
N ASP A 285 1.70 -7.60 -13.26
CA ASP A 285 0.64 -6.68 -12.84
C ASP A 285 -0.76 -7.27 -13.03
N LEU A 286 -0.93 -8.20 -13.97
CA LEU A 286 -2.19 -8.89 -14.25
C LEU A 286 -2.44 -10.07 -13.32
N THR A 287 -3.71 -10.32 -13.01
CA THR A 287 -4.15 -11.57 -12.42
C THR A 287 -4.36 -12.68 -13.47
N ASP A 288 -4.47 -13.92 -13.02
CA ASP A 288 -4.71 -15.08 -13.88
C ASP A 288 -6.02 -14.95 -14.67
N GLU A 289 -7.07 -14.34 -14.09
CA GLU A 289 -8.33 -14.06 -14.77
C GLU A 289 -8.19 -12.99 -15.87
N GLU A 290 -7.43 -11.92 -15.61
CA GLU A 290 -7.15 -10.87 -16.61
C GLU A 290 -6.28 -11.45 -17.75
N LYS A 291 -5.29 -12.29 -17.44
CA LYS A 291 -4.48 -13.02 -18.44
C LYS A 291 -5.34 -13.96 -19.28
N ALA A 292 -6.22 -14.74 -18.66
CA ALA A 292 -7.09 -15.68 -19.38
C ALA A 292 -7.99 -14.95 -20.39
N THR A 293 -8.58 -13.83 -19.97
CA THR A 293 -9.40 -12.97 -20.84
C THR A 293 -8.59 -12.44 -22.03
N ALA A 294 -7.39 -11.92 -21.77
CA ALA A 294 -6.51 -11.39 -22.82
C ALA A 294 -6.05 -12.47 -23.81
N LYS A 295 -5.72 -13.68 -23.33
CA LYS A 295 -5.35 -14.81 -24.20
C LYS A 295 -6.51 -15.28 -25.07
N SER A 296 -7.74 -15.25 -24.56
CA SER A 296 -8.93 -15.54 -25.34
C SER A 296 -9.16 -14.53 -26.46
N ASP A 297 -8.85 -13.24 -26.22
CA ASP A 297 -8.90 -12.21 -27.25
C ASP A 297 -7.81 -12.46 -28.33
N VAL A 298 -6.60 -12.87 -27.94
CA VAL A 298 -5.55 -13.29 -28.88
C VAL A 298 -6.03 -14.45 -29.77
N ASP A 299 -6.66 -15.48 -29.19
CA ASP A 299 -7.19 -16.62 -29.94
C ASP A 299 -8.30 -16.22 -30.92
N THR A 300 -9.16 -15.27 -30.51
CA THR A 300 -10.22 -14.72 -31.36
C THR A 300 -9.60 -13.99 -32.55
N LYS A 301 -8.65 -13.07 -32.32
CA LYS A 301 -7.98 -12.31 -33.38
C LYS A 301 -7.16 -13.20 -34.32
N ALA A 302 -6.49 -14.23 -33.80
CA ALA A 302 -5.78 -15.21 -34.62
C ALA A 302 -6.73 -16.00 -35.53
N SER A 303 -7.90 -16.39 -35.02
CA SER A 303 -8.92 -17.10 -35.80
C SER A 303 -9.56 -16.22 -36.89
N GLU A 304 -9.83 -14.95 -36.57
CA GLU A 304 -10.28 -13.94 -37.53
C GLU A 304 -9.25 -13.74 -38.66
N ALA A 305 -7.97 -13.60 -38.31
CA ALA A 305 -6.89 -13.44 -39.28
C ALA A 305 -6.72 -14.66 -40.21
N LYS A 306 -6.77 -15.88 -39.66
CA LYS A 306 -6.71 -17.12 -40.47
C LYS A 306 -7.89 -17.22 -41.44
N SER A 307 -9.08 -16.83 -40.99
CA SER A 307 -10.28 -16.79 -41.82
C SER A 307 -10.15 -15.77 -42.97
N ALA A 308 -9.54 -14.61 -42.73
CA ALA A 308 -9.24 -13.62 -43.76
C ALA A 308 -8.20 -14.15 -44.78
N ILE A 309 -7.17 -14.87 -44.32
CA ILE A 309 -6.19 -15.55 -45.20
C ILE A 309 -6.86 -16.62 -46.06
N ASP A 310 -7.78 -17.41 -45.48
CA ASP A 310 -8.52 -18.44 -46.22
C ASP A 310 -9.40 -17.83 -47.32
N ALA A 311 -10.01 -16.67 -47.05
CA ALA A 311 -10.84 -15.94 -48.00
C ALA A 311 -10.05 -15.23 -49.12
N ALA A 312 -8.77 -14.91 -48.91
CA ALA A 312 -7.93 -14.24 -49.89
C ALA A 312 -7.67 -15.13 -51.13
N THR A 313 -7.75 -14.55 -52.33
CA THR A 313 -7.55 -15.29 -53.59
C THR A 313 -6.19 -15.03 -54.23
N THR A 314 -5.53 -13.91 -53.94
CA THR A 314 -4.21 -13.55 -54.50
C THR A 314 -3.13 -13.55 -53.42
N ASN A 315 -1.87 -13.71 -53.82
CA ASN A 315 -0.71 -13.60 -52.92
C ASN A 315 -0.67 -12.25 -52.17
N GLU A 316 -1.01 -11.14 -52.85
CA GLU A 316 -1.04 -9.81 -52.23
C GLU A 316 -2.14 -9.69 -51.16
N ALA A 317 -3.33 -10.24 -51.42
CA ALA A 317 -4.41 -10.26 -50.45
C ALA A 317 -4.08 -11.14 -49.24
N VAL A 318 -3.38 -12.26 -49.45
CA VAL A 318 -2.87 -13.13 -48.37
C VAL A 318 -1.87 -12.37 -47.49
N GLU A 319 -0.89 -11.66 -48.08
CA GLU A 319 0.08 -10.86 -47.33
C GLU A 319 -0.57 -9.68 -46.58
N THR A 320 -1.59 -9.06 -47.19
CA THR A 320 -2.38 -8.00 -46.53
C THR A 320 -3.14 -8.54 -45.32
N ALA A 321 -3.83 -9.67 -45.46
CA ALA A 321 -4.57 -10.32 -44.38
C ALA A 321 -3.65 -10.78 -43.24
N LYS A 322 -2.48 -11.34 -43.59
CA LYS A 322 -1.41 -11.67 -42.63
C LYS A 322 -0.97 -10.46 -41.84
N THR A 323 -0.62 -9.36 -42.52
CA THR A 323 -0.12 -8.13 -41.87
C THR A 323 -1.16 -7.56 -40.92
N ALA A 324 -2.40 -7.38 -41.40
CA ALA A 324 -3.51 -6.89 -40.56
C ALA A 324 -3.79 -7.80 -39.35
N GLY A 325 -3.67 -9.12 -39.53
CA GLY A 325 -3.82 -10.10 -38.46
C GLY A 325 -2.73 -10.03 -37.41
N VAL A 326 -1.46 -9.94 -37.82
CA VAL A 326 -0.32 -9.74 -36.91
C VAL A 326 -0.47 -8.43 -36.14
N ASP A 327 -0.81 -7.34 -36.82
CA ASP A 327 -1.01 -6.03 -36.19
C ASP A 327 -2.13 -6.08 -35.15
N SER A 328 -3.27 -6.70 -35.50
CA SER A 328 -4.41 -6.85 -34.60
C SER A 328 -4.08 -7.65 -33.33
N ILE A 329 -3.30 -8.73 -33.46
CA ILE A 329 -2.80 -9.50 -32.32
C ILE A 329 -1.83 -8.64 -31.48
N SER A 330 -0.92 -7.92 -32.13
CA SER A 330 0.10 -7.12 -31.45
C SER A 330 -0.50 -6.00 -30.60
N ALA A 331 -1.63 -5.44 -31.02
CA ALA A 331 -2.34 -4.34 -30.38
C ALA A 331 -3.06 -4.74 -29.07
N ILE A 332 -3.19 -6.04 -28.77
CA ILE A 332 -3.82 -6.51 -27.54
C ILE A 332 -2.99 -6.08 -26.33
N ASN A 333 -3.54 -5.21 -25.48
CA ASN A 333 -2.89 -4.78 -24.25
C ASN A 333 -3.90 -4.71 -23.11
N PRO A 334 -4.04 -5.77 -22.29
CA PRO A 334 -5.05 -5.81 -21.23
C PRO A 334 -4.73 -4.81 -20.09
N PRO A 335 -5.72 -4.13 -19.51
CA PRO A 335 -5.49 -3.28 -18.35
C PRO A 335 -5.30 -4.13 -17.08
N ALA A 336 -4.44 -3.68 -16.14
CA ALA A 336 -4.29 -4.28 -14.81
C ALA A 336 -5.19 -3.55 -13.80
N THR A 337 -6.38 -4.08 -13.57
CA THR A 337 -7.43 -3.37 -12.81
C THR A 337 -7.54 -3.83 -11.37
N ALA A 338 -7.39 -5.13 -11.12
CA ALA A 338 -7.60 -5.71 -9.79
C ALA A 338 -6.57 -5.19 -8.77
N LYS A 339 -5.28 -5.31 -9.08
CA LYS A 339 -4.19 -4.88 -8.18
C LYS A 339 -4.19 -3.36 -7.95
N ASP A 340 -4.41 -2.56 -9.00
CA ASP A 340 -4.43 -1.10 -8.91
C ASP A 340 -5.59 -0.58 -8.03
N THR A 341 -6.77 -1.19 -8.18
CA THR A 341 -7.94 -0.88 -7.34
C THR A 341 -7.66 -1.24 -5.87
N ALA A 342 -7.07 -2.41 -5.62
CA ALA A 342 -6.73 -2.85 -4.27
C ALA A 342 -5.69 -1.95 -3.59
N LYS A 343 -4.63 -1.56 -4.30
CA LYS A 343 -3.61 -0.62 -3.77
C LYS A 343 -4.21 0.75 -3.44
N SER A 344 -5.11 1.25 -4.28
CA SER A 344 -5.83 2.51 -4.03
C SER A 344 -6.69 2.45 -2.76
N ALA A 345 -7.29 1.29 -2.47
CA ALA A 345 -8.02 1.07 -1.22
C ALA A 345 -7.09 1.08 0.01
N ILE A 346 -5.89 0.50 -0.11
CA ILE A 346 -4.85 0.57 0.94
C ILE A 346 -4.41 2.01 1.18
N ASP A 347 -4.17 2.79 0.12
CA ASP A 347 -3.81 4.20 0.24
C ASP A 347 -4.90 5.02 0.95
N THR A 348 -6.17 4.76 0.60
CA THR A 348 -7.31 5.41 1.23
C THR A 348 -7.42 5.04 2.71
N ALA A 349 -7.26 3.76 3.07
CA ALA A 349 -7.28 3.30 4.46
C ALA A 349 -6.13 3.89 5.27
N ALA A 350 -4.92 3.93 4.71
CA ALA A 350 -3.76 4.53 5.35
C ALA A 350 -3.96 6.04 5.59
N ALA A 351 -4.43 6.77 4.59
CA ALA A 351 -4.72 8.20 4.72
C ALA A 351 -5.78 8.49 5.81
N ALA A 352 -6.87 7.72 5.82
CA ALA A 352 -7.92 7.84 6.84
C ALA A 352 -7.37 7.56 8.24
N LYS A 353 -6.54 6.52 8.40
CA LYS A 353 -5.97 6.17 9.71
C LYS A 353 -4.98 7.20 10.22
N LYS A 354 -4.14 7.77 9.34
CA LYS A 354 -3.25 8.87 9.70
C LYS A 354 -4.02 10.11 10.15
N GLN A 355 -5.15 10.41 9.51
CA GLN A 355 -6.03 11.51 9.91
C GLN A 355 -6.67 11.25 11.29
N GLU A 356 -7.09 10.02 11.58
CA GLU A 356 -7.58 9.62 12.91
C GLU A 356 -6.49 9.85 13.99
N ILE A 357 -5.26 9.45 13.72
CA ILE A 357 -4.09 9.68 14.60
C ILE A 357 -3.82 11.18 14.77
N ASP A 358 -3.91 11.98 13.71
CA ASP A 358 -3.71 13.43 13.77
C ASP A 358 -4.71 14.13 14.68
N ASN A 359 -5.97 13.68 14.65
CA ASN A 359 -7.05 14.26 15.42
C ASN A 359 -6.97 13.94 16.92
N ARG A 360 -6.16 12.94 17.33
CA ARG A 360 -5.95 12.61 18.74
C ARG A 360 -5.16 13.72 19.46
N GLN A 361 -5.79 14.35 20.46
CA GLN A 361 -5.21 15.46 21.24
C GLN A 361 -4.43 14.98 22.47
N ASP A 362 -4.65 13.73 22.86
CA ASP A 362 -3.97 13.07 23.97
C ASP A 362 -2.54 12.66 23.62
N LEU A 363 -2.24 12.47 22.32
CA LEU A 363 -0.91 12.13 21.82
C LEU A 363 -0.02 13.35 21.63
N THR A 364 1.29 13.16 21.80
CA THR A 364 2.31 14.10 21.35
C THR A 364 2.64 13.92 19.86
N ASP A 365 3.33 14.90 19.27
CA ASP A 365 3.77 14.88 17.88
C ASP A 365 4.71 13.71 17.62
N GLU A 366 5.56 13.35 18.59
CA GLU A 366 6.43 12.18 18.54
C GLU A 366 5.64 10.85 18.55
N GLU A 367 4.65 10.70 19.44
CA GLU A 367 3.77 9.53 19.48
C GLU A 367 2.95 9.40 18.18
N LYS A 368 2.46 10.52 17.62
CA LYS A 368 1.77 10.56 16.32
C LYS A 368 2.69 10.16 15.18
N ALA A 369 3.94 10.66 15.15
CA ALA A 369 4.90 10.34 14.10
C ALA A 369 5.23 8.84 14.08
N ALA A 370 5.47 8.25 15.25
CA ALA A 370 5.71 6.81 15.37
C ALA A 370 4.51 5.99 14.87
N ALA A 371 3.28 6.37 15.26
CA ALA A 371 2.07 5.69 14.82
C ALA A 371 1.84 5.79 13.30
N LYS A 372 2.09 6.95 12.70
CA LYS A 372 1.99 7.13 11.23
C LYS A 372 3.03 6.31 10.48
N ALA A 373 4.24 6.15 11.03
CA ALA A 373 5.28 5.31 10.45
C ALA A 373 4.89 3.81 10.49
N ASP A 374 4.20 3.37 11.55
CA ASP A 374 3.62 2.02 11.61
C ASP A 374 2.52 1.83 10.56
N VAL A 375 1.62 2.82 10.38
CA VAL A 375 0.63 2.81 9.29
C VAL A 375 1.31 2.69 7.91
N ASP A 376 2.39 3.43 7.66
CA ASP A 376 3.13 3.34 6.39
C ASP A 376 3.77 1.98 6.16
N THR A 377 4.29 1.38 7.24
CA THR A 377 4.85 0.02 7.22
C THR A 377 3.76 -0.98 6.85
N LYS A 378 2.61 -0.94 7.53
CA LYS A 378 1.46 -1.82 7.23
C LYS A 378 0.90 -1.63 5.84
N ALA A 379 0.81 -0.40 5.35
CA ALA A 379 0.38 -0.12 3.99
C ALA A 379 1.36 -0.70 2.95
N SER A 380 2.67 -0.62 3.21
CA SER A 380 3.71 -1.19 2.34
C SER A 380 3.69 -2.72 2.33
N GLU A 381 3.50 -3.35 3.50
CA GLU A 381 3.31 -4.80 3.64
C GLU A 381 2.07 -5.27 2.85
N ALA A 382 0.95 -4.56 2.97
CA ALA A 382 -0.28 -4.86 2.25
C ALA A 382 -0.14 -4.75 0.73
N LYS A 383 0.50 -3.68 0.23
CA LYS A 383 0.77 -3.51 -1.21
C LYS A 383 1.68 -4.61 -1.75
N SER A 384 2.68 -5.02 -0.97
CA SER A 384 3.57 -6.13 -1.34
C SER A 384 2.81 -7.47 -1.43
N ALA A 385 1.86 -7.71 -0.53
CA ALA A 385 0.99 -8.88 -0.59
C ALA A 385 0.05 -8.86 -1.81
N ILE A 386 -0.49 -7.68 -2.17
CA ILE A 386 -1.28 -7.49 -3.41
C ILE A 386 -0.43 -7.74 -4.66
N ASP A 387 0.82 -7.28 -4.67
CA ASP A 387 1.75 -7.52 -5.78
C ASP A 387 2.04 -9.01 -5.97
N ALA A 388 2.20 -9.75 -4.87
CA ALA A 388 2.45 -11.19 -4.89
C ALA A 388 1.23 -12.05 -5.25
N ALA A 389 0.01 -11.51 -5.13
CA ALA A 389 -1.22 -12.23 -5.45
C ALA A 389 -1.34 -12.50 -6.95
N THR A 390 -1.71 -13.73 -7.34
CA THR A 390 -1.86 -14.12 -8.75
C THR A 390 -3.31 -14.15 -9.22
N THR A 391 -4.29 -14.26 -8.32
CA THR A 391 -5.72 -14.31 -8.66
C THR A 391 -6.47 -13.10 -8.09
N ASN A 392 -7.63 -12.78 -8.67
CA ASN A 392 -8.51 -11.72 -8.16
C ASN A 392 -8.92 -11.97 -6.68
N GLU A 393 -9.19 -13.22 -6.31
CA GLU A 393 -9.54 -13.59 -4.94
C GLU A 393 -8.39 -13.36 -3.95
N ALA A 394 -7.16 -13.70 -4.34
CA ALA A 394 -5.98 -13.46 -3.52
C ALA A 394 -5.70 -11.95 -3.37
N VAL A 395 -5.93 -11.15 -4.41
CA VAL A 395 -5.84 -9.68 -4.36
C VAL A 395 -6.85 -9.11 -3.35
N GLU A 396 -8.12 -9.53 -3.40
CA GLU A 396 -9.14 -9.07 -2.45
C GLU A 396 -8.87 -9.54 -1.02
N THR A 397 -8.31 -10.74 -0.83
CA THR A 397 -7.86 -11.23 0.48
C THR A 397 -6.73 -10.38 1.05
N ALA A 398 -5.69 -10.09 0.25
CA ALA A 398 -4.57 -9.25 0.65
C ALA A 398 -5.00 -7.81 0.96
N LYS A 399 -5.89 -7.25 0.16
CA LYS A 399 -6.53 -5.94 0.41
C LYS A 399 -7.25 -5.93 1.76
N THR A 400 -8.11 -6.92 2.02
CA THR A 400 -8.90 -7.01 3.25
C THR A 400 -7.99 -7.08 4.47
N ALA A 401 -7.05 -8.02 4.48
CA ALA A 401 -6.06 -8.18 5.56
C ALA A 401 -5.23 -6.90 5.76
N GLY A 402 -4.83 -6.24 4.66
CA GLY A 402 -4.10 -4.97 4.71
C GLY A 402 -4.91 -3.84 5.34
N THR A 403 -6.19 -3.69 4.96
CA THR A 403 -7.07 -2.68 5.56
C THR A 403 -7.34 -2.94 7.05
N GLU A 404 -7.49 -4.19 7.47
CA GLU A 404 -7.62 -4.58 8.87
C GLU A 404 -6.34 -4.31 9.66
N SER A 405 -5.17 -4.63 9.09
CA SER A 405 -3.89 -4.36 9.75
C SER A 405 -3.67 -2.85 9.94
N ILE A 406 -4.02 -2.02 8.96
CA ILE A 406 -3.94 -0.55 9.09
C ILE A 406 -4.93 -0.05 10.16
N SER A 407 -6.18 -0.52 10.14
CA SER A 407 -7.20 -0.04 11.07
C SER A 407 -6.86 -0.36 12.54
N SER A 408 -6.12 -1.45 12.77
CA SER A 408 -5.67 -1.89 14.10
C SER A 408 -4.60 -1.01 14.75
N VAL A 409 -3.95 -0.10 14.00
CA VAL A 409 -2.91 0.78 14.56
C VAL A 409 -3.53 1.74 15.58
N ASN A 410 -3.21 1.54 16.86
CA ASN A 410 -3.73 2.39 17.94
C ASN A 410 -2.60 2.72 18.94
N PRO A 411 -1.96 3.90 18.84
CA PRO A 411 -0.85 4.25 19.72
C PRO A 411 -1.33 4.56 21.15
N PRO A 412 -0.58 4.16 22.19
CA PRO A 412 -0.88 4.57 23.56
C PRO A 412 -0.49 6.05 23.79
N ALA A 413 -1.23 6.76 24.65
CA ALA A 413 -0.94 8.15 25.03
C ALA A 413 -0.26 8.21 26.40
N THR A 414 1.07 8.13 26.43
CA THR A 414 1.82 7.82 27.64
C THR A 414 2.50 9.05 28.26
N ALA A 415 2.98 9.98 27.43
CA ALA A 415 3.74 11.13 27.90
C ALA A 415 2.92 12.04 28.83
N LYS A 416 1.72 12.45 28.39
CA LYS A 416 0.83 13.34 29.16
C LYS A 416 0.31 12.68 30.44
N GLU A 417 -0.07 11.39 30.38
CA GLU A 417 -0.56 10.64 31.55
C GLU A 417 0.51 10.52 32.64
N THR A 418 1.74 10.19 32.24
CA THR A 418 2.89 10.10 33.15
C THR A 418 3.19 11.45 33.81
N ALA A 419 3.16 12.54 33.03
CA ALA A 419 3.41 13.88 33.56
C ALA A 419 2.32 14.34 34.55
N LYS A 420 1.04 14.08 34.26
CA LYS A 420 -0.07 14.39 35.18
C LYS A 420 0.05 13.65 36.51
N THR A 421 0.45 12.38 36.46
CA THR A 421 0.69 11.56 37.67
C THR A 421 1.80 12.16 38.54
N ALA A 422 2.85 12.71 37.93
CA ALA A 422 3.91 13.41 38.67
C ALA A 422 3.41 14.70 39.33
N ILE A 423 2.53 15.46 38.67
CA ILE A 423 1.87 16.65 39.26
C ILE A 423 1.02 16.25 40.47
N ASP A 424 0.22 15.19 40.35
CA ASP A 424 -0.60 14.69 41.46
C ASP A 424 0.26 14.28 42.66
N THR A 425 1.36 13.58 42.39
CA THR A 425 2.32 13.17 43.43
C THR A 425 2.95 14.39 44.13
N ALA A 426 3.36 15.41 43.37
CA ALA A 426 3.94 16.63 43.92
C ALA A 426 2.92 17.44 44.75
N ALA A 427 1.68 17.55 44.26
CA ALA A 427 0.59 18.23 44.97
C ALA A 427 0.28 17.56 46.30
N GLU A 428 0.14 16.23 46.31
CA GLU A 428 -0.12 15.45 47.53
C GLU A 428 1.01 15.62 48.56
N ALA A 429 2.27 15.47 48.13
CA ALA A 429 3.43 15.67 49.00
C ALA A 429 3.45 17.09 49.61
N LYS A 430 3.09 18.12 48.82
CA LYS A 430 3.07 19.50 49.29
C LYS A 430 1.96 19.77 50.30
N LYS A 431 0.76 19.20 50.08
CA LYS A 431 -0.35 19.29 51.04
C LYS A 431 0.01 18.63 52.37
N GLN A 432 0.67 17.48 52.35
CA GLN A 432 1.17 16.84 53.57
C GLN A 432 2.20 17.70 54.30
N ALA A 433 3.12 18.35 53.58
CA ALA A 433 4.08 19.28 54.18
C ALA A 433 3.38 20.49 54.84
N ILE A 434 2.31 21.02 54.24
CA ILE A 434 1.48 22.08 54.83
C ILE A 434 0.74 21.58 56.08
N ASP A 435 0.20 20.36 56.05
CA ASP A 435 -0.49 19.78 57.21
C ASP A 435 0.41 19.62 58.43
N ASN A 436 1.68 19.26 58.20
CA ASN A 436 2.66 19.06 59.25
C ASN A 436 3.16 20.37 59.90
N ARG A 437 2.84 21.54 59.34
CA ARG A 437 3.17 22.83 59.94
C ARG A 437 2.28 23.12 61.15
N LYS A 438 2.90 23.30 62.32
CA LYS A 438 2.21 23.53 63.61
C LYS A 438 2.02 25.02 63.93
N ASP A 439 2.78 25.86 63.27
CA ASP A 439 2.73 27.33 63.36
C ASP A 439 1.50 27.91 62.63
N LEU A 440 0.97 27.20 61.63
CA LEU A 440 -0.23 27.59 60.89
C LEU A 440 -1.52 27.21 61.60
N THR A 441 -2.57 27.99 61.35
CA THR A 441 -3.95 27.60 61.66
C THR A 441 -4.60 26.77 60.55
N ASP A 442 -5.72 26.13 60.86
CA ASP A 442 -6.50 25.32 59.91
C ASP A 442 -6.98 26.17 58.71
N GLU A 443 -7.34 27.43 58.94
CA GLU A 443 -7.70 28.37 57.88
C GLU A 443 -6.51 28.72 56.97
N GLU A 444 -5.33 29.02 57.54
CA GLU A 444 -4.11 29.29 56.76
C GLU A 444 -3.67 28.05 55.95
N LYS A 445 -3.80 26.84 56.53
CA LYS A 445 -3.57 25.57 55.82
C LYS A 445 -4.56 25.36 54.69
N ALA A 446 -5.85 25.61 54.91
CA ALA A 446 -6.88 25.45 53.89
C ALA A 446 -6.62 26.35 52.68
N THR A 447 -6.28 27.63 52.91
CA THR A 447 -5.90 28.55 51.84
C THR A 447 -4.66 28.06 51.07
N ALA A 448 -3.63 27.60 51.78
CA ALA A 448 -2.41 27.10 51.12
C ALA A 448 -2.65 25.83 50.29
N LYS A 449 -3.49 24.90 50.78
CA LYS A 449 -3.87 23.69 50.01
C LYS A 449 -4.69 24.02 48.77
N ALA A 450 -5.58 25.02 48.85
CA ALA A 450 -6.33 25.50 47.69
C ALA A 450 -5.41 26.11 46.62
N ASP A 451 -4.35 26.81 47.03
CA ASP A 451 -3.32 27.31 46.11
C ASP A 451 -2.55 26.13 45.45
N VAL A 452 -2.23 25.07 46.21
CA VAL A 452 -1.64 23.83 45.64
C VAL A 452 -2.56 23.22 44.57
N ASP A 453 -3.86 23.10 44.84
CA ASP A 453 -4.84 22.57 43.88
C ASP A 453 -4.96 23.43 42.62
N THR A 454 -4.90 24.75 42.78
CA THR A 454 -4.91 25.71 41.68
C THR A 454 -3.67 25.52 40.80
N LYS A 455 -2.48 25.48 41.40
CA LYS A 455 -1.21 25.27 40.67
C LYS A 455 -1.13 23.90 40.01
N ALA A 456 -1.63 22.86 40.65
CA ALA A 456 -1.72 21.52 40.04
C ALA A 456 -2.66 21.51 38.82
N SER A 457 -3.80 22.20 38.90
CA SER A 457 -4.75 22.31 37.78
C SER A 457 -4.18 23.12 36.62
N GLU A 458 -3.49 24.23 36.90
CA GLU A 458 -2.76 25.03 35.90
C GLU A 458 -1.69 24.18 35.20
N ALA A 459 -0.90 23.41 35.96
CA ALA A 459 0.14 22.54 35.41
C ALA A 459 -0.43 21.43 34.52
N LYS A 460 -1.52 20.77 34.93
CA LYS A 460 -2.21 19.76 34.12
C LYS A 460 -2.76 20.36 32.82
N SER A 461 -3.29 21.58 32.87
CA SER A 461 -3.78 22.30 31.68
C SER A 461 -2.64 22.65 30.71
N ALA A 462 -1.47 23.01 31.24
CA ALA A 462 -0.27 23.24 30.43
C ALA A 462 0.23 21.94 29.78
N ILE A 463 0.21 20.81 30.49
CA ILE A 463 0.53 19.48 29.94
C ILE A 463 -0.46 19.09 28.83
N ASP A 464 -1.75 19.33 29.02
CA ASP A 464 -2.77 19.06 27.99
C ASP A 464 -2.55 19.88 26.73
N SER A 465 -2.11 21.12 26.88
CA SER A 465 -1.83 22.04 25.77
C SER A 465 -0.51 21.77 25.05
N ALA A 466 0.42 21.03 25.67
CA ALA A 466 1.69 20.70 25.05
C ALA A 466 1.49 19.71 23.89
N THR A 467 2.13 19.98 22.75
CA THR A 467 2.04 19.11 21.57
C THR A 467 3.23 18.16 21.44
N THR A 468 4.37 18.44 22.08
CA THR A 468 5.58 17.62 22.00
C THR A 468 5.95 17.02 23.35
N ASP A 469 6.69 15.92 23.35
CA ASP A 469 7.24 15.29 24.57
C ASP A 469 8.07 16.28 25.39
N ALA A 470 8.89 17.10 24.73
CA ALA A 470 9.70 18.13 25.37
C ALA A 470 8.83 19.24 26.00
N GLY A 471 7.73 19.60 25.34
CA GLY A 471 6.74 20.54 25.88
C GLY A 471 6.05 19.97 27.13
N VAL A 472 5.67 18.69 27.09
CA VAL A 472 5.08 17.98 28.24
C VAL A 472 6.05 17.97 29.41
N GLU A 473 7.33 17.66 29.20
CA GLU A 473 8.30 17.68 30.31
C GLU A 473 8.59 19.08 30.87
N THR A 474 8.60 20.08 29.99
CA THR A 474 8.74 21.48 30.42
C THR A 474 7.56 21.89 31.31
N ALA A 475 6.32 21.56 30.90
CA ALA A 475 5.12 21.84 31.68
C ALA A 475 5.09 21.07 33.00
N LYS A 476 5.50 19.79 33.00
CA LYS A 476 5.65 18.98 34.21
C LYS A 476 6.61 19.64 35.21
N THR A 477 7.81 19.98 34.75
CA THR A 477 8.86 20.58 35.58
C THR A 477 8.40 21.91 36.18
N ALA A 478 7.88 22.82 35.34
CA ALA A 478 7.37 24.11 35.79
C ALA A 478 6.21 23.97 36.80
N GLY A 479 5.33 22.99 36.60
CA GLY A 479 4.24 22.68 37.51
C GLY A 479 4.72 22.18 38.88
N VAL A 480 5.64 21.22 38.89
CA VAL A 480 6.26 20.71 40.12
C VAL A 480 6.96 21.83 40.90
N ASP A 481 7.74 22.67 40.20
CA ASP A 481 8.45 23.80 40.81
C ASP A 481 7.47 24.82 41.41
N SER A 482 6.39 25.13 40.68
CA SER A 482 5.35 26.05 41.15
C SER A 482 4.64 25.54 42.41
N ILE A 483 4.31 24.24 42.47
CA ILE A 483 3.75 23.61 43.66
C ILE A 483 4.75 23.63 44.82
N SER A 484 6.02 23.30 44.54
CA SER A 484 7.09 23.26 45.54
C SER A 484 7.33 24.63 46.19
N ALA A 485 7.19 25.72 45.43
CA ALA A 485 7.39 27.09 45.88
C ALA A 485 6.34 27.61 46.88
N ILE A 486 5.18 26.94 47.02
CA ILE A 486 4.11 27.38 47.92
C ILE A 486 4.60 27.36 49.38
N ASN A 487 4.65 28.50 50.05
CA ASN A 487 5.04 28.57 51.45
C ASN A 487 4.20 29.62 52.19
N PRO A 488 3.11 29.20 52.88
CA PRO A 488 2.21 30.15 53.53
C PRO A 488 2.86 30.80 54.77
N PRO A 489 2.65 32.10 55.03
CA PRO A 489 3.12 32.74 56.25
C PRO A 489 2.26 32.34 57.46
N ALA A 490 2.85 32.23 58.65
CA ALA A 490 2.13 32.01 59.91
C ALA A 490 1.82 33.34 60.58
N THR A 491 0.63 33.90 60.32
CA THR A 491 0.31 35.29 60.70
C THR A 491 -0.51 35.37 61.97
N ALA A 492 -1.48 34.47 62.16
CA ALA A 492 -2.41 34.54 63.29
C ALA A 492 -1.70 34.35 64.64
N LYS A 493 -0.92 33.28 64.78
CA LYS A 493 -0.21 32.96 66.03
C LYS A 493 0.87 34.00 66.36
N ASP A 494 1.64 34.45 65.37
CA ASP A 494 2.71 35.44 65.58
C ASP A 494 2.16 36.79 66.03
N THR A 495 1.05 37.23 65.42
CA THR A 495 0.35 38.46 65.83
C THR A 495 -0.17 38.35 67.26
N ALA A 496 -0.79 37.22 67.62
CA ALA A 496 -1.32 36.99 68.96
C ALA A 496 -0.22 36.93 70.03
N LYS A 497 0.89 36.23 69.77
CA LYS A 497 2.06 36.18 70.67
C LYS A 497 2.68 37.55 70.91
N THR A 498 2.72 38.38 69.86
CA THR A 498 3.18 39.78 69.96
C THR A 498 2.28 40.58 70.90
N ALA A 499 0.95 40.46 70.77
CA ALA A 499 0.00 41.12 71.66
C ALA A 499 0.16 40.70 73.13
N ILE A 500 0.40 39.42 73.41
CA ILE A 500 0.71 38.91 74.76
C ILE A 500 2.00 39.52 75.30
N GLY A 501 3.06 39.59 74.49
CA GLY A 501 4.32 40.23 74.87
C GLY A 501 4.12 41.70 75.25
N THR A 502 3.33 42.44 74.47
CA THR A 502 2.98 43.83 74.76
C THR A 502 2.19 43.97 76.05
N ALA A 503 1.15 43.16 76.25
CA ALA A 503 0.34 43.20 77.47
C ALA A 503 1.16 42.90 78.73
N ALA A 504 2.05 41.90 78.66
CA ALA A 504 2.97 41.57 79.76
C ALA A 504 3.91 42.75 80.09
N ALA A 505 4.49 43.39 79.07
CA ALA A 505 5.36 44.55 79.27
C ALA A 505 4.64 45.71 79.95
N VAL A 506 3.42 46.04 79.51
CA VAL A 506 2.58 47.08 80.12
C VAL A 506 2.29 46.75 81.58
N LYS A 507 1.90 45.51 81.89
CA LYS A 507 1.55 45.13 83.27
C LYS A 507 2.75 45.17 84.21
N LYS A 508 3.93 44.74 83.76
CA LYS A 508 5.16 44.87 84.56
C LYS A 508 5.51 46.31 84.87
N GLN A 509 5.28 47.22 83.92
CA GLN A 509 5.48 48.66 84.15
C GLN A 509 4.50 49.22 85.19
N GLU A 510 3.23 48.79 85.17
CA GLU A 510 2.26 49.14 86.20
C GLU A 510 2.71 48.68 87.60
N ILE A 511 3.21 47.44 87.72
CA ILE A 511 3.77 46.89 88.96
C ILE A 511 5.01 47.68 89.41
N ASP A 512 5.89 48.06 88.48
CA ASP A 512 7.09 48.85 88.80
C ASP A 512 6.76 50.21 89.41
N ASN A 513 5.70 50.85 88.92
CA ASN A 513 5.28 52.17 89.36
C ASN A 513 4.67 52.18 90.77
N ARG A 514 4.26 51.03 91.32
CA ARG A 514 3.70 50.92 92.68
C ARG A 514 4.76 51.18 93.75
N GLN A 515 4.54 52.18 94.60
CA GLN A 515 5.48 52.60 95.65
C GLN A 515 5.23 51.92 97.01
N ASP A 516 4.03 51.36 97.16
CA ASP A 516 3.59 50.60 98.33
C ASP A 516 4.23 49.20 98.40
N LEU A 517 4.65 48.66 97.25
CA LEU A 517 5.33 47.37 97.17
C LEU A 517 6.84 47.47 97.41
N THR A 518 7.39 46.40 97.99
CA THR A 518 8.83 46.15 98.02
C THR A 518 9.36 45.55 96.71
N ASP A 519 10.67 45.58 96.51
CA ASP A 519 11.36 45.00 95.35
C ASP A 519 11.09 43.48 95.24
N GLU A 520 11.01 42.77 96.36
CA GLU A 520 10.67 41.35 96.40
C GLU A 520 9.20 41.10 95.99
N GLU A 521 8.25 41.90 96.47
CA GLU A 521 6.83 41.81 96.07
C GLU A 521 6.64 42.16 94.59
N LYS A 522 7.38 43.15 94.07
CA LYS A 522 7.42 43.49 92.64
C LYS A 522 8.00 42.34 91.80
N ALA A 523 9.12 41.76 92.23
CA ALA A 523 9.76 40.66 91.52
C ALA A 523 8.84 39.43 91.42
N ALA A 524 8.18 39.07 92.52
CA ALA A 524 7.19 37.99 92.54
C ALA A 524 6.02 38.26 91.58
N ALA A 525 5.46 39.48 91.61
CA ALA A 525 4.37 39.86 90.73
C ALA A 525 4.76 39.87 89.24
N LYS A 526 5.96 40.35 88.89
CA LYS A 526 6.47 40.28 87.51
C LYS A 526 6.72 38.84 87.05
N SER A 527 7.15 37.97 87.95
CA SER A 527 7.30 36.53 87.68
C SER A 527 5.96 35.86 87.42
N ASP A 528 4.89 36.26 88.12
CA ASP A 528 3.53 35.79 87.83
C ASP A 528 3.06 36.30 86.46
N VAL A 529 3.30 37.57 86.11
CA VAL A 529 3.05 38.10 84.76
C VAL A 529 3.78 37.30 83.68
N ASP A 530 5.05 36.94 83.89
CA ASP A 530 5.80 36.10 82.95
C ASP A 530 5.22 34.70 82.82
N THR A 531 4.79 34.10 83.94
CA THR A 531 4.15 32.79 83.96
C THR A 531 2.86 32.83 83.14
N LYS A 532 1.98 33.81 83.39
CA LYS A 532 0.73 34.00 82.64
C LYS A 532 0.97 34.31 81.16
N ALA A 533 1.98 35.09 80.83
CA ALA A 533 2.34 35.36 79.44
C ALA A 533 2.84 34.09 78.72
N ASN A 534 3.60 33.22 79.39
CA ASN A 534 4.05 31.96 78.82
C ASN A 534 2.91 30.94 78.69
N GLU A 535 2.01 30.84 79.68
CA GLU A 535 0.78 30.03 79.60
C GLU A 535 -0.11 30.47 78.42
N ALA A 536 -0.26 31.77 78.22
CA ALA A 536 -1.02 32.33 77.10
C ALA A 536 -0.36 32.01 75.74
N LYS A 537 0.96 32.17 75.61
CA LYS A 537 1.71 31.80 74.40
C LYS A 537 1.59 30.30 74.09
N ALA A 538 1.67 29.44 75.11
CA ALA A 538 1.48 28.00 74.95
C ALA A 538 0.05 27.63 74.51
N SER A 539 -0.96 28.35 75.03
CA SER A 539 -2.35 28.21 74.60
C SER A 539 -2.55 28.64 73.14
N ILE A 540 -1.91 29.75 72.72
CA ILE A 540 -1.89 30.19 71.31
C ILE A 540 -1.22 29.14 70.42
N ASP A 541 -0.09 28.57 70.85
CA ASP A 541 0.60 27.51 70.12
C ASP A 541 -0.26 26.26 69.93
N SER A 542 -1.06 25.92 70.93
CA SER A 542 -1.95 24.75 70.93
C SER A 542 -3.23 24.98 70.12
N ALA A 543 -3.65 26.22 69.92
CA ALA A 543 -4.84 26.53 69.13
C ALA A 543 -4.64 26.14 67.66
N THR A 544 -5.63 25.47 67.08
CA THR A 544 -5.58 25.04 65.67
C THR A 544 -6.29 26.00 64.73
N THR A 545 -7.26 26.79 65.20
CA THR A 545 -8.04 27.73 64.36
C THR A 545 -7.73 29.18 64.70
N ASN A 546 -7.98 30.10 63.76
CA ASN A 546 -7.89 31.55 63.98
C ASN A 546 -8.76 32.00 65.17
N ALA A 547 -9.97 31.45 65.30
CA ALA A 547 -10.86 31.75 66.42
C ALA A 547 -10.29 31.25 67.76
N GLY A 548 -9.66 30.07 67.78
CA GLY A 548 -8.97 29.55 68.96
C GLY A 548 -7.78 30.43 69.36
N VAL A 549 -6.99 30.90 68.39
CA VAL A 549 -5.88 31.82 68.63
C VAL A 549 -6.36 33.14 69.23
N GLU A 550 -7.43 33.74 68.70
CA GLU A 550 -7.98 34.99 69.23
C GLU A 550 -8.59 34.80 70.64
N THR A 551 -9.21 33.65 70.89
CA THR A 551 -9.71 33.29 72.23
C THR A 551 -8.56 33.16 73.23
N ALA A 552 -7.49 32.44 72.87
CA ALA A 552 -6.31 32.28 73.73
C ALA A 552 -5.58 33.60 74.00
N LYS A 553 -5.49 34.47 72.98
CA LYS A 553 -4.97 35.83 73.11
C LYS A 553 -5.80 36.63 74.11
N THR A 554 -7.12 36.66 73.94
CA THR A 554 -8.03 37.43 74.81
C THR A 554 -7.92 36.96 76.26
N ALA A 555 -8.07 35.65 76.50
CA ALA A 555 -7.93 35.06 77.83
C ALA A 555 -6.55 35.32 78.44
N GLY A 556 -5.48 35.24 77.64
CA GLY A 556 -4.12 35.55 78.09
C GLY A 556 -3.94 37.01 78.50
N THR A 557 -4.46 37.96 77.71
CA THR A 557 -4.40 39.39 78.06
C THR A 557 -5.20 39.72 79.31
N GLU A 558 -6.36 39.08 79.52
CA GLU A 558 -7.15 39.21 80.75
C GLU A 558 -6.43 38.61 81.96
N SER A 559 -5.82 37.43 81.80
CA SER A 559 -5.07 36.81 82.89
C SER A 559 -3.87 37.66 83.31
N ILE A 560 -3.13 38.25 82.37
CA ILE A 560 -2.05 39.19 82.65
C ILE A 560 -2.59 40.45 83.36
N SER A 561 -3.66 41.05 82.85
CA SER A 561 -4.18 42.30 83.42
C SER A 561 -4.68 42.14 84.86
N SER A 562 -5.15 40.94 85.22
CA SER A 562 -5.63 40.59 86.55
C SER A 562 -4.55 40.47 87.63
N VAL A 563 -3.25 40.42 87.28
CA VAL A 563 -2.16 40.31 88.26
C VAL A 563 -2.11 41.57 89.13
N ASN A 564 -2.47 41.44 90.41
CA ASN A 564 -2.45 42.55 91.35
C ASN A 564 -1.88 42.12 92.71
N PRO A 565 -0.60 42.41 93.01
CA PRO A 565 0.04 41.96 94.25
C PRO A 565 -0.43 42.75 95.49
N PRO A 566 -0.58 42.12 96.66
CA PRO A 566 -0.85 42.84 97.90
C PRO A 566 0.42 43.50 98.48
N ALA A 567 0.28 44.65 99.15
CA ALA A 567 1.39 45.38 99.80
C ALA A 567 1.51 45.00 101.27
N THR A 568 2.03 43.80 101.55
CA THR A 568 1.93 43.19 102.88
C THR A 568 3.06 43.58 103.83
N ALA A 569 4.27 43.75 103.31
CA ALA A 569 5.46 43.98 104.14
C ALA A 569 5.39 45.32 104.87
N LYS A 570 5.13 46.41 104.14
CA LYS A 570 5.02 47.76 104.72
C LYS A 570 3.83 47.89 105.68
N ASP A 571 2.67 47.33 105.30
CA ASP A 571 1.46 47.39 106.14
C ASP A 571 1.64 46.63 107.47
N THR A 572 2.26 45.44 107.43
CA THR A 572 2.57 44.67 108.64
C THR A 572 3.56 45.41 109.54
N ALA A 573 4.59 46.02 108.95
CA ALA A 573 5.59 46.78 109.70
C ALA A 573 5.01 48.04 110.36
N LYS A 574 4.16 48.80 109.65
CA LYS A 574 3.47 49.96 110.23
C LYS A 574 2.56 49.57 111.39
N THR A 575 1.84 48.46 111.26
CA THR A 575 1.00 47.91 112.34
C THR A 575 1.82 47.58 113.59
N ALA A 576 3.03 47.05 113.42
CA ALA A 576 3.94 46.77 114.54
C ALA A 576 4.45 48.06 115.22
N ILE A 577 4.74 49.12 114.45
CA ILE A 577 5.09 50.44 114.99
C ILE A 577 3.94 51.04 115.79
N ASP A 578 2.71 50.97 115.27
CA ASP A 578 1.52 51.43 115.98
C ASP A 578 1.34 50.70 117.31
N THR A 579 1.51 49.38 117.31
CA THR A 579 1.43 48.55 118.51
C THR A 579 2.51 48.92 119.54
N ALA A 580 3.75 49.13 119.10
CA ALA A 580 4.86 49.51 119.99
C ALA A 580 4.68 50.92 120.59
N ALA A 581 4.22 51.87 119.78
CA ALA A 581 3.93 53.23 120.22
C ALA A 581 2.84 53.23 121.30
N GLU A 582 1.74 52.51 121.07
CA GLU A 582 0.63 52.40 122.02
C GLU A 582 1.09 51.77 123.35
N ALA A 583 1.84 50.67 123.30
CA ALA A 583 2.39 50.03 124.50
C ALA A 583 3.29 50.99 125.30
N LYS A 584 4.14 51.77 124.62
CA LYS A 584 5.04 52.72 125.30
C LYS A 584 4.29 53.89 125.95
N LYS A 585 3.25 54.40 125.28
CA LYS A 585 2.39 55.44 125.88
C LYS A 585 1.70 54.96 127.15
N GLN A 586 1.27 53.70 127.19
CA GLN A 586 0.69 53.10 128.40
C GLN A 586 1.71 52.95 129.53
N GLU A 587 2.96 52.59 129.23
CA GLU A 587 4.05 52.57 130.22
C GLU A 587 4.27 53.96 130.84
N ILE A 588 4.28 55.01 130.01
CA ILE A 588 4.42 56.41 130.46
C ILE A 588 3.23 56.84 131.33
N ASP A 589 2.00 56.45 130.96
CA ASP A 589 0.80 56.77 131.76
C ASP A 589 0.85 56.17 133.16
N ASN A 590 1.39 54.97 133.29
CA ASN A 590 1.48 54.24 134.56
C ASN A 590 2.55 54.79 135.52
N ARG A 591 3.44 55.68 135.05
CA ARG A 591 4.44 56.32 135.91
C ARG A 591 3.79 57.37 136.82
N GLN A 592 3.91 57.18 138.14
CA GLN A 592 3.31 58.08 139.16
C GLN A 592 4.24 59.21 139.62
N ASP A 593 5.53 59.07 139.32
CA ASP A 593 6.57 60.06 139.60
C ASP A 593 6.55 61.26 138.64
N LEU A 594 5.90 61.12 137.49
CA LEU A 594 5.76 62.17 136.47
C LEU A 594 4.51 63.03 136.68
N THR A 595 4.56 64.26 136.22
CA THR A 595 3.37 65.12 136.05
C THR A 595 2.68 64.89 134.70
N ASP A 596 1.45 65.36 134.56
CA ASP A 596 0.65 65.25 133.34
C ASP A 596 1.34 65.97 132.16
N GLU A 597 2.02 67.10 132.39
CA GLU A 597 2.81 67.79 131.37
C GLU A 597 4.04 66.99 130.93
N GLU A 598 4.77 66.37 131.87
CA GLU A 598 5.91 65.50 131.58
C GLU A 598 5.46 64.26 130.79
N LYS A 599 4.28 63.69 131.11
CA LYS A 599 3.68 62.58 130.34
C LYS A 599 3.27 63.00 128.93
N ALA A 600 2.60 64.14 128.78
CA ALA A 600 2.13 64.64 127.48
C ALA A 600 3.29 64.93 126.53
N ALA A 601 4.35 65.60 127.00
CA ALA A 601 5.54 65.88 126.19
C ALA A 601 6.23 64.58 125.72
N THR A 602 6.30 63.58 126.61
CA THR A 602 6.94 62.29 126.29
C THR A 602 6.12 61.45 125.32
N LYS A 603 4.79 61.46 125.46
CA LYS A 603 3.90 60.80 124.48
C LYS A 603 3.99 61.42 123.09
N ALA A 604 4.19 62.75 123.01
CA ALA A 604 4.42 63.43 121.74
C ALA A 604 5.77 63.04 121.10
N ASP A 605 6.81 62.77 121.90
CA ASP A 605 8.07 62.20 121.39
C ASP A 605 7.87 60.76 120.88
N VAL A 606 7.10 59.92 121.60
CA VAL A 606 6.70 58.58 121.10
C VAL A 606 5.97 58.68 119.75
N ASP A 607 5.03 59.62 119.60
CA ASP A 607 4.34 59.86 118.32
C ASP A 607 5.28 60.31 117.21
N THR A 608 6.24 61.17 117.53
CA THR A 608 7.26 61.63 116.57
C THR A 608 8.11 60.45 116.12
N LYS A 609 8.63 59.63 117.04
CA LYS A 609 9.41 58.43 116.72
C LYS A 609 8.61 57.39 115.92
N ALA A 610 7.33 57.22 116.23
CA ALA A 610 6.44 56.34 115.48
C ALA A 610 6.22 56.83 114.03
N ASN A 611 6.03 58.14 113.83
CA ASN A 611 5.88 58.72 112.49
C ASN A 611 7.18 58.66 111.68
N ASP A 612 8.32 58.95 112.30
CA ASP A 612 9.64 58.81 111.67
C ASP A 612 9.88 57.35 111.22
N ALA A 613 9.54 56.38 112.07
CA ALA A 613 9.64 54.97 111.74
C ALA A 613 8.71 54.56 110.58
N LYS A 614 7.47 55.06 110.56
CA LYS A 614 6.54 54.83 109.44
C LYS A 614 7.06 55.45 108.13
N SER A 615 7.63 56.64 108.17
CA SER A 615 8.26 57.28 107.00
C SER A 615 9.50 56.52 106.53
N ALA A 616 10.29 55.97 107.44
CA ALA A 616 11.41 55.10 107.09
C ALA A 616 10.94 53.77 106.45
N ILE A 617 9.84 53.18 106.95
CA ILE A 617 9.19 52.01 106.34
C ILE A 617 8.65 52.34 104.95
N ASP A 618 8.02 53.50 104.77
CA ASP A 618 7.52 53.94 103.46
C ASP A 618 8.65 54.13 102.45
N SER A 619 9.80 54.65 102.90
CA SER A 619 10.98 54.88 102.06
C SER A 619 11.77 53.60 101.76
N ALA A 620 11.62 52.56 102.57
CA ALA A 620 12.30 51.29 102.34
C ALA A 620 11.80 50.63 101.05
N THR A 621 12.73 50.21 100.20
CA THR A 621 12.40 49.56 98.93
C THR A 621 12.40 48.03 99.03
N THR A 622 13.09 47.43 100.02
CA THR A 622 13.19 45.98 100.18
C THR A 622 12.51 45.50 101.47
N ASN A 623 12.10 44.23 101.50
CA ASN A 623 11.61 43.58 102.72
C ASN A 623 12.59 43.70 103.90
N ALA A 624 13.89 43.53 103.62
CA ALA A 624 14.94 43.68 104.63
C ALA A 624 15.04 45.13 105.13
N GLY A 625 14.90 46.11 104.23
CA GLY A 625 14.85 47.53 104.59
C GLY A 625 13.63 47.86 105.45
N VAL A 626 12.46 47.31 105.12
CA VAL A 626 11.22 47.46 105.90
C VAL A 626 11.38 46.87 107.30
N GLU A 627 11.94 45.66 107.43
CA GLU A 627 12.17 45.03 108.74
C GLU A 627 13.24 45.77 109.56
N THR A 628 14.27 46.31 108.90
CA THR A 628 15.28 47.16 109.54
C THR A 628 14.66 48.44 110.08
N ALA A 629 13.84 49.13 109.27
CA ALA A 629 13.15 50.36 109.67
C ALA A 629 12.14 50.12 110.80
N LYS A 630 11.40 49.01 110.74
CA LYS A 630 10.52 48.54 111.82
C LYS A 630 11.31 48.32 113.11
N THR A 631 12.40 47.56 113.06
CA THR A 631 13.23 47.24 114.23
C THR A 631 13.84 48.50 114.85
N ALA A 632 14.43 49.37 114.03
CA ALA A 632 14.99 50.64 114.49
C ALA A 632 13.89 51.56 115.08
N GLY A 633 12.70 51.55 114.49
CA GLY A 633 11.55 52.30 114.97
C GLY A 633 11.02 51.81 116.31
N THR A 634 10.81 50.50 116.48
CA THR A 634 10.35 49.92 117.76
C THR A 634 11.40 50.10 118.86
N GLU A 635 12.70 49.98 118.53
CA GLU A 635 13.80 50.26 119.45
C GLU A 635 13.81 51.74 119.87
N SER A 636 13.71 52.67 118.90
CA SER A 636 13.66 54.11 119.17
C SER A 636 12.47 54.49 120.07
N ILE A 637 11.30 53.89 119.84
CA ILE A 637 10.12 54.06 120.72
C ILE A 637 10.41 53.52 122.13
N SER A 638 11.01 52.33 122.24
CA SER A 638 11.28 51.69 123.53
C SER A 638 12.22 52.49 124.43
N LEU A 639 13.17 53.21 123.83
CA LEU A 639 14.18 54.04 124.50
C LEU A 639 13.65 55.39 125.01
N VAL A 640 12.42 55.77 124.67
CA VAL A 640 11.81 57.01 125.19
C VAL A 640 11.57 56.85 126.70
N ASN A 641 12.34 57.56 127.52
CA ASN A 641 12.24 57.52 128.98
C ASN A 641 12.30 58.93 129.59
N PRO A 642 11.27 59.40 130.30
CA PRO A 642 11.25 60.77 130.82
C PRO A 642 11.95 60.93 132.18
N PRO A 643 12.62 62.07 132.42
CA PRO A 643 13.14 62.42 133.75
C PRO A 643 12.01 63.01 134.63
N ALA A 644 11.89 62.54 135.88
CA ALA A 644 10.88 63.00 136.85
C ALA A 644 11.35 64.25 137.61
N THR A 645 11.42 65.38 136.92
CA THR A 645 12.16 66.55 137.43
C THR A 645 11.34 67.45 138.34
N ALA A 646 10.05 67.61 138.06
CA ALA A 646 9.20 68.55 138.79
C ALA A 646 9.06 68.14 140.27
N LYS A 647 8.65 66.89 140.52
CA LYS A 647 8.47 66.37 141.88
C LYS A 647 9.78 66.30 142.66
N ASP A 648 10.87 65.87 142.03
CA ASP A 648 12.18 65.74 142.69
C ASP A 648 12.77 67.10 143.09
N THR A 649 12.63 68.10 142.23
CA THR A 649 13.07 69.48 142.52
C THR A 649 12.25 70.08 143.67
N ALA A 650 10.94 69.87 143.65
CA ALA A 650 10.04 70.34 144.70
C ALA A 650 10.34 69.70 146.07
N LYS A 651 10.55 68.38 146.12
CA LYS A 651 10.93 67.68 147.36
C LYS A 651 12.27 68.17 147.91
N SER A 652 13.24 68.42 147.03
CA SER A 652 14.55 68.97 147.43
C SER A 652 14.43 70.37 148.06
N ALA A 653 13.49 71.20 147.60
CA ALA A 653 13.21 72.51 148.19
C ALA A 653 12.57 72.39 149.59
N ILE A 654 11.67 71.42 149.78
CA ILE A 654 11.09 71.11 151.10
C ILE A 654 12.18 70.68 152.09
N ASP A 655 13.08 69.80 151.67
CA ASP A 655 14.21 69.38 152.50
C ASP A 655 15.09 70.56 152.93
N THR A 656 15.36 71.46 152.00
CA THR A 656 16.13 72.68 152.25
C THR A 656 15.43 73.58 153.26
N ALA A 657 14.13 73.82 153.10
CA ALA A 657 13.34 74.65 154.02
C ALA A 657 13.27 74.04 155.43
N ALA A 658 13.06 72.73 155.53
CA ALA A 658 13.02 72.01 156.80
C ALA A 658 14.35 72.13 157.55
N ALA A 659 15.48 71.91 156.86
CA ALA A 659 16.81 72.04 157.44
C ALA A 659 17.06 73.46 157.98
N ALA A 660 16.73 74.49 157.19
CA ALA A 660 16.87 75.89 157.59
C ALA A 660 16.04 76.21 158.84
N LYS A 661 14.78 75.75 158.90
CA LYS A 661 13.91 76.06 160.04
C LYS A 661 14.36 75.38 161.33
N LYS A 662 14.81 74.12 161.26
CA LYS A 662 15.38 73.42 162.42
C LYS A 662 16.60 74.16 162.99
N GLN A 663 17.43 74.75 162.12
CA GLN A 663 18.59 75.53 162.52
C GLN A 663 18.20 76.85 163.21
N GLU A 664 17.12 77.50 162.76
CA GLU A 664 16.55 78.67 163.44
C GLU A 664 16.07 78.32 164.87
N ILE A 665 15.35 77.18 165.01
CA ILE A 665 14.89 76.67 166.31
C ILE A 665 16.08 76.38 167.24
N ASP A 666 17.17 75.80 166.72
CA ASP A 666 18.39 75.54 167.50
C ASP A 666 19.01 76.80 168.09
N ASN A 667 18.95 77.92 167.37
CA ASN A 667 19.58 79.17 167.77
C ASN A 667 18.78 79.95 168.84
N ARG A 668 17.53 79.56 169.10
CA ARG A 668 16.70 80.19 170.13
C ARG A 668 17.19 79.83 171.54
N LYS A 669 17.63 80.84 172.31
CA LYS A 669 18.21 80.69 173.67
C LYS A 669 17.17 80.72 174.79
N ASP A 670 15.96 81.14 174.44
CA ASP A 670 14.79 81.20 175.30
C ASP A 670 14.13 79.82 175.45
N LEU A 671 14.28 78.93 174.48
CA LEU A 671 13.76 77.56 174.51
C LEU A 671 14.68 76.59 175.26
N THR A 672 14.07 75.62 175.93
CA THR A 672 14.76 74.42 176.46
C THR A 672 15.04 73.39 175.35
N ASP A 673 15.92 72.43 175.62
CA ASP A 673 16.26 71.39 174.65
C ASP A 673 15.05 70.49 174.30
N GLU A 674 14.15 70.22 175.26
CA GLU A 674 12.88 69.52 175.04
C GLU A 674 11.92 70.30 174.11
N GLU A 675 11.81 71.62 174.31
CA GLU A 675 10.98 72.50 173.48
C GLU A 675 11.54 72.61 172.03
N LYS A 676 12.86 72.60 171.86
CA LYS A 676 13.52 72.54 170.54
C LYS A 676 13.30 71.22 169.82
N ALA A 677 13.43 70.10 170.53
CA ALA A 677 13.22 68.77 169.95
C ALA A 677 11.79 68.62 169.43
N THR A 678 10.80 69.08 170.20
CA THR A 678 9.38 69.05 169.80
C THR A 678 9.14 69.89 168.54
N ALA A 679 9.66 71.12 168.50
CA ALA A 679 9.49 72.00 167.33
C ALA A 679 10.21 71.47 166.08
N LYS A 680 11.38 70.83 166.21
CA LYS A 680 12.05 70.18 165.07
C LYS A 680 11.27 68.96 164.55
N SER A 681 10.62 68.20 165.44
CA SER A 681 9.74 67.09 165.05
C SER A 681 8.51 67.58 164.29
N ASP A 682 7.97 68.74 164.66
CA ASP A 682 6.87 69.37 163.92
C ASP A 682 7.34 69.82 162.52
N VAL A 683 8.55 70.39 162.40
CA VAL A 683 9.17 70.69 161.09
C VAL A 683 9.31 69.42 160.23
N ASP A 684 9.75 68.30 160.79
CA ASP A 684 9.84 67.02 160.05
C ASP A 684 8.47 66.50 159.61
N THR A 685 7.46 66.66 160.45
CA THR A 685 6.09 66.26 160.14
C THR A 685 5.56 67.10 158.98
N LYS A 686 5.71 68.43 159.07
CA LYS A 686 5.31 69.37 158.00
C LYS A 686 6.07 69.13 156.70
N ALA A 687 7.36 68.80 156.76
CA ALA A 687 8.16 68.43 155.58
C ALA A 687 7.67 67.12 154.94
N SER A 688 7.32 66.12 155.75
CA SER A 688 6.78 64.84 155.26
C SER A 688 5.39 65.00 154.65
N GLU A 689 4.52 65.81 155.26
CA GLU A 689 3.20 66.18 154.71
C GLU A 689 3.36 66.90 153.37
N ALA A 690 4.29 67.86 153.28
CA ALA A 690 4.57 68.59 152.05
C ALA A 690 5.10 67.69 150.92
N LYS A 691 6.03 66.78 151.21
CA LYS A 691 6.50 65.78 150.24
C LYS A 691 5.37 64.86 149.79
N SER A 692 4.50 64.44 150.69
CA SER A 692 3.32 63.63 150.36
C SER A 692 2.33 64.38 149.46
N ALA A 693 2.15 65.68 149.70
CA ALA A 693 1.34 66.54 148.83
C ALA A 693 1.98 66.73 147.45
N ILE A 694 3.31 66.86 147.36
CA ILE A 694 4.05 66.88 146.09
C ILE A 694 3.92 65.53 145.36
N ASP A 695 3.96 64.41 146.08
CA ASP A 695 3.75 63.08 145.49
C ASP A 695 2.34 62.91 144.93
N ALA A 696 1.33 63.41 145.64
CA ALA A 696 -0.07 63.38 145.20
C ALA A 696 -0.40 64.37 144.07
N ALA A 697 0.41 65.41 143.88
CA ALA A 697 0.20 66.38 142.81
C ALA A 697 0.40 65.74 141.44
N THR A 698 -0.55 65.97 140.52
CA THR A 698 -0.51 65.40 139.18
C THR A 698 0.01 66.37 138.13
N THR A 699 -0.02 67.68 138.37
CA THR A 699 0.47 68.71 137.44
C THR A 699 1.70 69.44 137.98
N ASN A 700 2.51 70.02 137.10
CA ASN A 700 3.64 70.87 137.50
C ASN A 700 3.20 72.03 138.42
N GLU A 701 2.03 72.63 138.13
CA GLU A 701 1.47 73.72 138.94
C GLU A 701 1.07 73.23 140.34
N ALA A 702 0.44 72.06 140.44
CA ALA A 702 0.08 71.48 141.73
C ALA A 702 1.33 71.08 142.54
N VAL A 703 2.39 70.59 141.88
CA VAL A 703 3.68 70.30 142.50
C VAL A 703 4.31 71.58 143.08
N GLU A 704 4.34 72.66 142.32
CA GLU A 704 4.86 73.96 142.80
C GLU A 704 3.98 74.58 143.90
N THR A 705 2.67 74.39 143.83
CA THR A 705 1.73 74.82 144.88
C THR A 705 1.99 74.04 146.18
N ALA A 706 2.11 72.71 146.11
CA ALA A 706 2.39 71.86 147.26
C ALA A 706 3.76 72.16 147.89
N LYS A 707 4.78 72.41 147.06
CA LYS A 707 6.09 72.90 147.47
C LYS A 707 5.98 74.21 148.25
N THR A 708 5.29 75.21 147.68
CA THR A 708 5.15 76.53 148.30
C THR A 708 4.44 76.43 149.65
N ALA A 709 3.26 75.80 149.68
CA ALA A 709 2.48 75.59 150.90
C ALA A 709 3.26 74.81 151.95
N GLY A 710 4.04 73.81 151.53
CA GLY A 710 4.92 73.03 152.39
C GLY A 710 6.04 73.86 153.01
N THR A 711 6.75 74.67 152.20
CA THR A 711 7.79 75.57 152.71
C THR A 711 7.25 76.61 153.67
N GLU A 712 6.05 77.16 153.41
CA GLU A 712 5.38 78.11 154.31
C GLU A 712 4.98 77.43 155.63
N SER A 713 4.37 76.25 155.56
CA SER A 713 4.00 75.46 156.74
C SER A 713 5.21 75.18 157.63
N ILE A 714 6.34 74.76 157.04
CA ILE A 714 7.61 74.59 157.75
C ILE A 714 8.04 75.92 158.39
N SER A 715 8.03 77.02 157.64
CA SER A 715 8.50 78.32 158.12
C SER A 715 7.71 78.86 159.33
N SER A 716 6.45 78.46 159.47
CA SER A 716 5.53 78.92 160.52
C SER A 716 5.76 78.29 161.90
N VAL A 717 6.56 77.23 162.00
CA VAL A 717 6.83 76.56 163.29
C VAL A 717 7.59 77.51 164.24
N ASN A 718 6.91 77.98 165.29
CA ASN A 718 7.46 78.92 166.26
C ASN A 718 7.01 78.60 167.71
N PRO A 719 7.82 77.89 168.51
CA PRO A 719 7.40 77.45 169.85
C PRO A 719 7.46 78.56 170.92
N PRO A 720 6.55 78.59 171.92
CA PRO A 720 6.60 79.53 173.05
C PRO A 720 7.57 79.08 174.15
N ALA A 721 8.33 80.02 174.75
CA ALA A 721 9.31 79.73 175.80
C ALA A 721 8.67 79.83 177.20
N THR A 722 8.18 78.71 177.74
CA THR A 722 7.34 78.75 178.96
C THR A 722 8.09 78.34 180.24
N ALA A 723 9.14 77.50 180.12
CA ALA A 723 9.83 76.94 181.28
C ALA A 723 10.75 77.93 182.04
N LYS A 724 11.34 78.93 181.37
CA LYS A 724 12.25 79.92 182.01
C LYS A 724 11.53 81.05 182.74
N ASP A 725 10.28 81.36 182.40
CA ASP A 725 9.50 82.43 183.04
C ASP A 725 8.87 81.99 184.38
N THR A 726 8.64 80.69 184.59
CA THR A 726 8.10 80.17 185.86
C THR A 726 9.13 80.09 186.99
N ALA A 727 10.43 80.21 186.68
CA ALA A 727 11.53 80.13 187.66
C ALA A 727 11.92 81.50 188.29
N LYS A 728 11.31 82.61 187.86
CA LYS A 728 11.59 83.96 188.41
C LYS A 728 10.68 84.38 189.58
N THR A 729 9.70 83.57 189.96
CA THR A 729 8.68 83.87 190.98
C THR A 729 8.74 82.97 192.23
N ALA A 730 9.80 82.17 192.41
CA ALA A 730 10.10 81.39 193.61
C ALA A 730 11.55 81.62 194.03
#